data_AF-A0A6P1DZ77-F1
#
_entry.id   AF-A0A6P1DZ77-F1
#
_cell.length_a   1.000
_cell.length_b   1.000
_cell.length_c   1.000
_cell.angle_alpha   90.00
_cell.angle_beta   90.00
_cell.angle_gamma   90.00
#
_symmetry.space_group_name_H-M   'P 1'
#
loop_
_entity.id
_entity.type
_entity.pdbx_description
1 polymer ?
#
loop_
_entity_poly.entity_id
_entity_poly.type
_entity_poly.pdbx_seq_one_letter_code
_entity_poly.pdbx_strand_id
1 'polypeptide(L)'
;MIIYRIAVDAPLAALFDYLPPAEASDAPPLPGSRVLVLFGHRQEVGILIQIVDETDQDTTKLKAVERLLDPGPLLSAQDLQFIRWAADYYQQPLGEALFTALPARLRKASPLLDDREPGARPTALGRATQLEDLNRAPKQRAMLALLQTAPDGLSLTQLRDRLGDCSPTLRALRTKGMVADCNLERGERAAKDILPSQQPPYPLTEEQSQANSSVLAAFGRFQAFLLDGITGSGKTEVYIRLIQELIEQGRQALVLVPEIGLTPQLRERFSRRIPGPIAVLHSARSATERERDWHRAARGEATLLLGTRSAIFAPLPRLGLIVVDEEHDPSLKQQEGFRYSARDLAVRRAQLVGCPVVLGTATPSLETLHNARLGRYTWLRLTHRTGQARPPRISLLDIRRQPLRAGLSKVLRTHMQAEISAGNQVLLFLNRRGYAPVFTCHSCGWVGGCRHCDARLTLHLAQKRLWCHHCDWSQPLPTRCPECQGLDLRMLGQGTERLEDELRPLFPGVTMARIDRDSTRRKGELARLFDAAQKGEIQILLGTQMLAKGHDFPGVTLVGILDLDQSLYASDFRAPERTAQLMVQVAGRAGRADRPGRVVIQTRHPEHPLLQSLLQEGYGGFAALELTERRAAELPPFAHLALARADAPEEAPALDFLRQARELGEALGEPRVQLLGPVPAPMQRRAGRHRAQLLLQSQDRPLLQRFLQQWTSALRQLPRRRGLRWSLDVDPQDML
;
A
#
# COMPACT_ATOMS: atom_id res chain seq x y z
N MET A 1 -27.88 -15.46 31.38
CA MET A 1 -28.05 -16.38 30.23
C MET A 1 -26.88 -16.12 29.30
N ILE A 2 -26.16 -17.12 28.80
CA ILE A 2 -24.98 -16.86 27.97
C ILE A 2 -25.43 -16.28 26.63
N ILE A 3 -24.84 -15.15 26.24
CA ILE A 3 -25.08 -14.44 24.98
C ILE A 3 -23.76 -14.24 24.25
N TYR A 4 -23.75 -14.52 22.95
CA TYR A 4 -22.62 -14.29 22.05
C TYR A 4 -22.82 -12.99 21.28
N ARG A 5 -21.91 -12.04 21.45
CA ARG A 5 -21.91 -10.78 20.69
C ARG A 5 -20.99 -10.89 19.49
N ILE A 6 -21.57 -10.78 18.30
CA ILE A 6 -20.93 -11.13 17.04
C ILE A 6 -20.85 -9.91 16.14
N ALA A 7 -19.69 -9.71 15.51
CA ALA A 7 -19.52 -8.74 14.43
C ALA A 7 -19.72 -9.42 13.08
N VAL A 8 -20.51 -8.82 12.20
CA VAL A 8 -20.76 -9.30 10.83
C VAL A 8 -20.27 -8.27 9.81
N ASP A 9 -19.92 -8.69 8.60
CA ASP A 9 -19.43 -7.81 7.52
C ASP A 9 -20.57 -6.95 6.94
N ALA A 10 -20.99 -5.95 7.72
CA ALA A 10 -22.06 -5.03 7.37
C ALA A 10 -21.70 -3.58 7.75
N PRO A 11 -22.25 -2.57 7.05
CA PRO A 11 -22.02 -1.15 7.31
C PRO A 11 -22.80 -0.66 8.55
N LEU A 12 -22.79 -1.46 9.62
CA LEU A 12 -23.51 -1.25 10.86
C LEU A 12 -22.50 -1.25 12.01
N ALA A 13 -22.38 -0.11 12.68
CA ALA A 13 -21.47 0.06 13.80
C ALA A 13 -22.09 -0.50 15.10
N ALA A 14 -22.43 -1.79 15.08
CA ALA A 14 -23.01 -2.51 16.20
C ALA A 14 -22.50 -3.95 16.22
N LEU A 15 -22.58 -4.57 17.39
CA LEU A 15 -22.51 -6.01 17.55
C LEU A 15 -23.93 -6.56 17.59
N PHE A 16 -24.07 -7.83 17.23
CA PHE A 16 -25.36 -8.51 17.21
C PHE A 16 -25.35 -9.64 18.24
N ASP A 17 -26.41 -9.70 19.03
CA ASP A 17 -26.56 -10.66 20.13
C ASP A 17 -27.18 -11.95 19.57
N TYR A 18 -26.58 -13.09 19.91
CA TYR A 18 -27.03 -14.42 19.53
C TYR A 18 -26.98 -15.35 20.74
N LEU A 19 -27.85 -16.37 20.73
CA LEU A 19 -27.74 -17.47 21.67
C LEU A 19 -26.62 -18.44 21.25
N PRO A 20 -26.04 -19.20 22.20
CA PRO A 20 -25.15 -20.30 21.88
C PRO A 20 -25.80 -21.30 20.90
N PRO A 21 -25.00 -22.06 20.13
CA PRO A 21 -25.54 -23.07 19.24
C PRO A 21 -26.36 -24.10 20.02
N ALA A 22 -27.43 -24.60 19.39
CA ALA A 22 -28.36 -25.55 20.00
C ALA A 22 -27.70 -26.91 20.29
N GLU A 23 -26.72 -27.29 19.47
CA GLU A 23 -25.86 -28.46 19.71
C GLU A 23 -24.69 -28.04 20.61
N ALA A 24 -24.59 -28.68 21.77
CA ALA A 24 -23.50 -28.43 22.71
C ALA A 24 -22.17 -28.85 22.06
N SER A 25 -21.27 -27.89 21.85
CA SER A 25 -19.86 -28.20 21.62
C SER A 25 -19.20 -28.48 22.98
N ASP A 26 -18.29 -29.45 23.03
CA ASP A 26 -17.56 -29.83 24.27
C ASP A 26 -16.81 -28.65 24.92
N ALA A 27 -16.55 -27.57 24.16
CA ALA A 27 -15.97 -26.32 24.68
C ALA A 27 -16.65 -25.08 24.07
N PRO A 28 -16.90 -24.01 24.85
CA PRO A 28 -17.42 -22.77 24.32
C PRO A 28 -16.38 -22.10 23.39
N PRO A 29 -16.81 -21.49 22.27
CA PRO A 29 -15.91 -20.80 21.36
C PRO A 29 -15.27 -19.59 22.05
N LEU A 30 -13.99 -19.36 21.77
CA LEU A 30 -13.30 -18.16 22.26
C LEU A 30 -13.54 -16.95 21.34
N PRO A 31 -13.51 -15.71 21.86
CA PRO A 31 -13.47 -14.50 21.04
C PRO A 31 -12.38 -14.57 19.97
N GLY A 32 -12.71 -14.14 18.76
CA GLY A 32 -11.85 -14.23 17.57
C GLY A 32 -12.13 -15.43 16.67
N SER A 33 -13.02 -16.34 17.07
CA SER A 33 -13.50 -17.45 16.26
C SER A 33 -14.53 -17.02 15.22
N ARG A 34 -14.51 -17.65 14.04
CA ARG A 34 -15.58 -17.47 13.03
C ARG A 34 -16.77 -18.36 13.36
N VAL A 35 -17.96 -17.79 13.23
CA VAL A 35 -19.24 -18.45 13.45
C VAL A 35 -20.14 -18.22 12.25
N LEU A 36 -21.02 -19.18 11.96
CA LEU A 36 -22.07 -19.02 10.97
C LEU A 36 -23.35 -18.57 11.66
N VAL A 37 -23.95 -17.48 11.20
CA VAL A 37 -25.16 -16.91 11.78
C VAL A 37 -26.18 -16.53 10.72
N LEU A 38 -27.46 -16.59 11.09
CA LEU A 38 -28.54 -16.05 10.28
C LEU A 38 -28.66 -14.54 10.53
N PHE A 39 -28.27 -13.73 9.55
CA PHE A 39 -28.34 -12.27 9.58
C PHE A 39 -29.45 -11.78 8.64
N GLY A 40 -30.55 -11.28 9.20
CA GLY A 40 -31.79 -11.07 8.45
C GLY A 40 -32.33 -12.38 7.89
N HIS A 41 -32.27 -12.54 6.56
CA HIS A 41 -32.67 -13.75 5.83
C HIS A 41 -31.49 -14.51 5.19
N ARG A 42 -30.24 -14.09 5.44
CA ARG A 42 -29.04 -14.67 4.82
C ARG A 42 -28.14 -15.29 5.87
N GLN A 43 -27.48 -16.38 5.51
CA GLN A 43 -26.39 -16.92 6.30
C GLN A 43 -25.13 -16.11 6.02
N GLU A 44 -24.55 -15.57 7.08
CA GLU A 44 -23.34 -14.77 7.02
C GLU A 44 -22.31 -15.30 8.00
N VAL A 45 -21.03 -15.14 7.67
CA VAL A 45 -19.97 -15.36 8.64
C VAL A 45 -19.95 -14.18 9.61
N GLY A 46 -19.84 -14.48 10.89
CA GLY A 46 -19.57 -13.51 11.94
C GLY A 46 -18.27 -13.85 12.68
N ILE A 47 -17.73 -12.87 13.39
CA ILE A 47 -16.62 -13.05 14.32
C ILE A 47 -17.15 -12.87 15.74
N LEU A 48 -16.93 -13.86 16.60
CA LEU A 48 -17.28 -13.75 18.02
C LEU A 48 -16.38 -12.72 18.69
N ILE A 49 -16.98 -11.71 19.33
CA ILE A 49 -16.23 -10.59 19.92
C ILE A 49 -16.16 -10.69 21.44
N GLN A 50 -17.26 -11.09 22.07
CA GLN A 50 -17.36 -11.22 23.51
C GLN A 50 -18.52 -12.16 23.86
N ILE A 51 -18.38 -12.80 25.02
CA ILE A 51 -19.42 -13.61 25.65
C ILE A 51 -19.86 -12.84 26.89
N VAL A 52 -21.17 -12.66 27.07
CA VAL A 52 -21.76 -11.90 28.17
C VAL A 52 -22.92 -12.68 28.78
N ASP A 53 -23.27 -12.38 30.02
CA ASP A 53 -24.36 -13.06 30.74
C ASP A 53 -25.68 -12.27 30.73
N GLU A 54 -25.65 -11.05 30.17
CA GLU A 54 -26.74 -10.08 30.13
C GLU A 54 -26.88 -9.42 28.75
N THR A 55 -28.12 -9.13 28.36
CA THR A 55 -28.47 -8.42 27.13
C THR A 55 -29.69 -7.53 27.37
N ASP A 56 -29.69 -6.35 26.73
CA ASP A 56 -30.84 -5.44 26.72
C ASP A 56 -31.90 -5.87 25.68
N GLN A 57 -31.64 -6.95 24.93
CA GLN A 57 -32.53 -7.47 23.90
C GLN A 57 -33.51 -8.50 24.47
N ASP A 58 -34.71 -8.56 23.87
CA ASP A 58 -35.69 -9.59 24.17
C ASP A 58 -35.16 -10.97 23.75
N THR A 59 -34.80 -11.78 24.75
CA THR A 59 -34.14 -13.08 24.56
C THR A 59 -34.99 -14.07 23.74
N THR A 60 -36.31 -13.89 23.69
CA THR A 60 -37.21 -14.75 22.90
C THR A 60 -37.08 -14.51 21.39
N LYS A 61 -36.52 -13.36 20.98
CA LYS A 61 -36.29 -12.99 19.58
C LYS A 61 -34.87 -13.30 19.12
N LEU A 62 -33.97 -13.65 20.03
CA LEU A 62 -32.59 -13.96 19.69
C LEU A 62 -32.51 -15.27 18.94
N LYS A 63 -31.79 -15.25 17.82
CA LYS A 63 -31.45 -16.47 17.08
C LYS A 63 -30.23 -17.12 17.70
N ALA A 64 -30.14 -18.44 17.59
CA ALA A 64 -28.92 -19.16 17.94
C ALA A 64 -27.84 -19.01 16.85
N VAL A 65 -26.57 -19.09 17.25
CA VAL A 65 -25.49 -19.36 16.31
C VAL A 65 -25.74 -20.70 15.64
N GLU A 66 -25.60 -20.78 14.32
CA GLU A 66 -25.88 -22.01 13.59
C GLU A 66 -24.77 -23.05 13.82
N ARG A 67 -23.51 -22.62 13.69
CA ARG A 67 -22.34 -23.45 14.00
C ARG A 67 -21.07 -22.65 14.14
N LEU A 68 -20.10 -23.23 14.85
CA LEU A 68 -18.71 -22.80 14.85
C LEU A 68 -18.02 -23.25 13.56
N LEU A 69 -17.19 -22.39 12.96
CA LEU A 69 -16.50 -22.70 11.69
C LEU A 69 -15.05 -23.17 11.89
N ASP A 70 -14.44 -22.82 13.02
CA ASP A 70 -13.02 -23.06 13.30
C ASP A 70 -12.84 -23.75 14.66
N PRO A 71 -11.84 -24.62 14.82
CA PRO A 71 -11.58 -25.31 16.08
C PRO A 71 -11.07 -24.37 17.20
N GLY A 72 -10.64 -23.17 16.85
CA GLY A 72 -10.13 -22.17 17.78
C GLY A 72 -10.14 -20.76 17.16
N PRO A 73 -9.83 -19.73 17.97
CA PRO A 73 -9.88 -18.35 17.52
C PRO A 73 -8.80 -18.08 16.46
N LEU A 74 -9.20 -17.45 15.35
CA LEU A 74 -8.28 -17.03 14.30
C LEU A 74 -7.58 -15.72 14.66
N LEU A 75 -8.19 -14.90 15.50
CA LEU A 75 -7.66 -13.63 15.97
C LEU A 75 -7.50 -13.69 17.49
N SER A 76 -6.32 -13.33 18.00
CA SER A 76 -6.10 -13.24 19.44
C SER A 76 -6.84 -12.04 20.06
N ALA A 77 -6.94 -12.00 21.39
CA ALA A 77 -7.47 -10.83 22.09
C ALA A 77 -6.69 -9.54 21.75
N GLN A 78 -5.37 -9.63 21.57
CA GLN A 78 -4.53 -8.51 21.17
C GLN A 78 -4.83 -8.05 19.73
N ASP A 79 -5.06 -8.99 18.80
CA ASP A 79 -5.45 -8.67 17.43
C ASP A 79 -6.82 -7.98 17.40
N LEU A 80 -7.80 -8.49 18.15
CA LEU A 80 -9.13 -7.89 18.28
C LEU A 80 -9.05 -6.47 18.89
N GLN A 81 -8.22 -6.28 19.91
CA GLN A 81 -8.00 -4.96 20.52
C GLN A 81 -7.39 -3.97 19.53
N PHE A 82 -6.39 -4.40 18.76
CA PHE A 82 -5.75 -3.58 17.74
C PHE A 82 -6.71 -3.21 16.60
N ILE A 83 -7.45 -4.17 16.07
CA ILE A 83 -8.43 -3.95 15.00
C ILE A 83 -9.56 -3.04 15.49
N ARG A 84 -10.05 -3.24 16.72
CA ARG A 84 -11.06 -2.36 17.32
C ARG A 84 -10.56 -0.93 17.45
N TRP A 85 -9.35 -0.73 18.00
CA TRP A 85 -8.75 0.60 18.07
C TRP A 85 -8.69 1.28 16.70
N ALA A 86 -8.29 0.52 15.66
CA ALA A 86 -8.20 1.04 14.31
C ALA A 86 -9.59 1.38 13.75
N ALA A 87 -10.59 0.53 13.97
CA ALA A 87 -11.98 0.79 13.57
C ALA A 87 -12.53 2.07 14.24
N ASP A 88 -12.32 2.22 15.54
CA ASP A 88 -12.77 3.37 16.31
C ASP A 88 -12.08 4.66 15.84
N TYR A 89 -10.76 4.63 15.63
CA TYR A 89 -9.99 5.80 15.20
C TYR A 89 -10.39 6.28 13.79
N TYR A 90 -10.59 5.35 12.85
CA TYR A 90 -11.01 5.67 11.47
C TYR A 90 -12.54 5.69 11.30
N GLN A 91 -13.29 5.63 12.41
CA GLN A 91 -14.75 5.72 12.45
C GLN A 91 -15.46 4.67 11.59
N GLN A 92 -14.87 3.49 11.45
CA GLN A 92 -15.41 2.38 10.65
C GLN A 92 -16.20 1.38 11.50
N PRO A 93 -17.24 0.75 10.95
CA PRO A 93 -17.86 -0.41 11.58
C PRO A 93 -16.84 -1.52 11.89
N LEU A 94 -16.87 -2.04 13.12
CA LEU A 94 -15.93 -3.07 13.57
C LEU A 94 -16.01 -4.34 12.69
N GLY A 95 -17.20 -4.71 12.22
CA GLY A 95 -17.41 -5.81 11.29
C GLY A 95 -16.57 -5.65 10.02
N GLU A 96 -16.75 -4.56 9.28
CA GLU A 96 -15.97 -4.29 8.06
C GLU A 96 -14.45 -4.27 8.32
N ALA A 97 -14.02 -3.74 9.46
CA ALA A 97 -12.61 -3.70 9.85
C ALA A 97 -12.03 -5.12 10.07
N LEU A 98 -12.74 -5.98 10.80
CA LEU A 98 -12.36 -7.38 11.04
C LEU A 98 -12.31 -8.18 9.75
N PHE A 99 -13.32 -8.06 8.90
CA PHE A 99 -13.35 -8.78 7.63
C PHE A 99 -12.29 -8.25 6.64
N THR A 100 -11.96 -6.96 6.71
CA THR A 100 -10.81 -6.39 5.98
C THR A 100 -9.49 -7.01 6.41
N ALA A 101 -9.31 -7.29 7.72
CA ALA A 101 -8.13 -7.94 8.29
C ALA A 101 -7.98 -9.41 7.88
N LEU A 102 -9.07 -10.09 7.47
CA LEU A 102 -9.05 -11.50 7.10
C LEU A 102 -8.75 -11.74 5.60
N PRO A 103 -8.05 -12.84 5.25
CA PRO A 103 -7.97 -13.35 3.88
C PRO A 103 -9.36 -13.60 3.27
N ALA A 104 -9.50 -13.38 1.96
CA ALA A 104 -10.80 -13.41 1.29
C ALA A 104 -11.58 -14.75 1.40
N ARG A 105 -10.86 -15.88 1.52
CA ARG A 105 -11.48 -17.20 1.77
C ARG A 105 -12.06 -17.31 3.18
N LEU A 106 -11.36 -16.76 4.17
CA LEU A 106 -11.78 -16.77 5.57
C LEU A 106 -12.98 -15.85 5.84
N ARG A 107 -13.28 -14.91 4.93
CA ARG A 107 -14.50 -14.07 4.96
C ARG A 107 -15.78 -14.84 4.62
N LYS A 108 -15.65 -16.04 4.04
CA LYS A 108 -16.76 -16.91 3.66
C LYS A 108 -16.79 -18.11 4.60
N ALA A 109 -17.91 -18.85 4.60
CA ALA A 109 -18.06 -20.10 5.35
C ALA A 109 -17.23 -21.27 4.77
N SER A 110 -16.07 -20.96 4.18
CA SER A 110 -15.13 -21.94 3.67
C SER A 110 -14.40 -22.62 4.84
N PRO A 111 -14.17 -23.95 4.75
CA PRO A 111 -13.32 -24.64 5.70
C PRO A 111 -11.90 -24.06 5.63
N LEU A 112 -11.19 -24.13 6.75
CA LEU A 112 -9.77 -23.79 6.79
C LEU A 112 -9.02 -24.59 5.73
N LEU A 113 -8.03 -23.97 5.10
CA LEU A 113 -7.13 -24.69 4.21
C LEU A 113 -6.47 -25.86 4.93
N ASP A 114 -6.65 -27.04 4.37
CA ASP A 114 -5.80 -28.18 4.68
C ASP A 114 -4.44 -27.94 4.00
N ASP A 115 -3.48 -27.43 4.79
CA ASP A 115 -2.13 -27.10 4.33
C ASP A 115 -1.11 -28.23 4.52
N ARG A 116 -1.59 -29.38 5.02
CA ARG A 116 -0.87 -30.64 5.05
C ARG A 116 -0.45 -31.06 3.65
N GLU A 117 0.71 -31.69 3.56
CA GLU A 117 1.24 -32.17 2.29
C GLU A 117 0.48 -33.43 1.87
N PRO A 118 -0.05 -33.49 0.63
CA PRO A 118 -0.64 -34.72 0.14
C PRO A 118 0.44 -35.80 0.10
N GLY A 119 0.08 -36.97 0.61
CA GLY A 119 0.96 -38.12 0.72
C GLY A 119 0.18 -39.42 0.52
N ALA A 120 0.92 -40.50 0.62
CA ALA A 120 0.38 -41.84 0.55
C ALA A 120 0.88 -42.64 1.75
N ARG A 121 0.03 -43.50 2.30
CA ARG A 121 0.37 -44.42 3.39
C ARG A 121 -0.09 -45.83 3.08
N PRO A 122 0.57 -46.87 3.60
CA PRO A 122 0.11 -48.23 3.40
C PRO A 122 -1.17 -48.47 4.20
N THR A 123 -2.17 -49.08 3.58
CA THR A 123 -3.39 -49.55 4.27
C THR A 123 -3.06 -50.78 5.13
N ALA A 124 -4.01 -51.28 5.93
CA ALA A 124 -3.82 -52.56 6.63
C ALA A 124 -3.43 -53.69 5.66
N LEU A 125 -4.08 -53.75 4.48
CA LEU A 125 -3.73 -54.69 3.42
C LEU A 125 -2.30 -54.46 2.89
N GLY A 126 -1.94 -53.21 2.61
CA GLY A 126 -0.59 -52.87 2.16
C GLY A 126 0.51 -53.17 3.18
N ARG A 127 0.21 -53.07 4.48
CA ARG A 127 1.14 -53.43 5.56
C ARG A 127 1.32 -54.96 5.69
N ALA A 128 0.26 -55.73 5.46
CA ALA A 128 0.28 -57.18 5.56
C ALA A 128 0.77 -57.90 4.29
N THR A 129 0.84 -57.21 3.15
CA THR A 129 1.29 -57.79 1.87
C THR A 129 2.79 -58.10 1.90
N GLN A 130 3.16 -59.34 1.57
CA GLN A 130 4.55 -59.74 1.42
C GLN A 130 5.13 -59.16 0.13
N LEU A 131 6.37 -58.66 0.18
CA LEU A 131 6.98 -57.98 -0.97
C LEU A 131 7.28 -58.94 -2.13
N GLU A 132 7.43 -60.23 -1.83
CA GLU A 132 7.62 -61.32 -2.79
C GLU A 132 6.43 -61.48 -3.75
N ASP A 133 5.20 -61.17 -3.29
CA ASP A 133 3.97 -61.24 -4.08
C ASP A 133 3.95 -60.20 -5.22
N LEU A 134 4.81 -59.17 -5.13
CA LEU A 134 4.95 -58.10 -6.11
C LEU A 134 6.21 -58.25 -6.98
N ASN A 135 6.87 -59.41 -7.00
CA ASN A 135 8.09 -59.64 -7.78
C ASN A 135 7.90 -59.40 -9.30
N ARG A 136 6.69 -59.61 -9.85
CA ARG A 136 6.35 -59.31 -11.25
C ARG A 136 6.08 -57.81 -11.52
N ALA A 137 6.06 -56.98 -10.48
CA ALA A 137 5.77 -55.54 -10.56
C ALA A 137 6.81 -54.73 -9.74
N PRO A 138 8.07 -54.64 -10.19
CA PRO A 138 9.19 -54.11 -9.40
C PRO A 138 8.99 -52.67 -8.91
N LYS A 139 8.29 -51.81 -9.67
CA LYS A 139 7.95 -50.44 -9.23
C LYS A 139 6.89 -50.42 -8.12
N GLN A 140 5.90 -51.31 -8.17
CA GLN A 140 4.88 -51.46 -7.11
C GLN A 140 5.52 -52.02 -5.83
N ARG A 141 6.41 -53.01 -5.99
CA ARG A 141 7.20 -53.56 -4.88
C ARG A 141 8.06 -52.50 -4.20
N ALA A 142 8.81 -51.71 -4.96
CA ALA A 142 9.66 -50.65 -4.43
C ALA A 142 8.85 -49.55 -3.71
N MET A 143 7.70 -49.16 -4.27
CA MET A 143 6.78 -48.20 -3.65
C MET A 143 6.19 -48.73 -2.34
N LEU A 144 5.69 -49.97 -2.34
CA LEU A 144 5.07 -50.56 -1.15
C LEU A 144 6.11 -50.81 -0.05
N ALA A 145 7.31 -51.30 -0.41
CA ALA A 145 8.43 -51.44 0.52
C ALA A 145 8.77 -50.10 1.19
N LEU A 146 8.85 -49.03 0.41
CA LEU A 146 9.13 -47.69 0.91
C LEU A 146 8.01 -47.21 1.86
N LEU A 147 6.74 -47.41 1.51
CA LEU A 147 5.60 -47.05 2.34
C LEU A 147 5.48 -47.89 3.61
N GLN A 148 5.85 -49.17 3.59
CA GLN A 148 5.89 -50.04 4.76
C GLN A 148 6.91 -49.57 5.82
N THR A 149 8.00 -48.90 5.41
CA THR A 149 8.96 -48.30 6.35
C THR A 149 8.45 -47.02 7.03
N ALA A 150 7.36 -46.44 6.55
CA ALA A 150 6.78 -45.19 7.04
C ALA A 150 5.25 -45.36 7.22
N PRO A 151 4.80 -46.03 8.31
CA PRO A 151 3.40 -46.39 8.50
C PRO A 151 2.45 -45.19 8.55
N ASP A 152 2.92 -44.03 8.97
CA ASP A 152 2.15 -42.77 9.00
C ASP A 152 2.00 -42.13 7.61
N GLY A 153 2.85 -42.54 6.65
CA GLY A 153 2.82 -42.12 5.25
C GLY A 153 4.04 -41.31 4.83
N LEU A 154 4.22 -41.16 3.51
CA LEU A 154 5.24 -40.32 2.89
C LEU A 154 4.59 -39.34 1.92
N SER A 155 5.16 -38.13 1.82
CA SER A 155 4.60 -37.11 0.94
C SER A 155 4.80 -37.46 -0.53
N LEU A 156 3.92 -36.96 -1.41
CA LEU A 156 4.07 -37.18 -2.86
C LEU A 156 5.42 -36.65 -3.38
N THR A 157 5.93 -35.58 -2.77
CA THR A 157 7.27 -35.04 -3.07
C THR A 157 8.36 -36.04 -2.67
N GLN A 158 8.32 -36.55 -1.44
CA GLN A 158 9.30 -37.55 -0.95
C GLN A 158 9.28 -38.84 -1.78
N LEU A 159 8.09 -39.30 -2.18
CA LEU A 159 7.94 -40.47 -3.04
C LEU A 159 8.53 -40.21 -4.43
N ARG A 160 8.31 -39.02 -4.99
CA ARG A 160 8.89 -38.63 -6.28
C ARG A 160 10.41 -38.47 -6.23
N ASP A 161 10.95 -37.88 -5.17
CA ASP A 161 12.39 -37.68 -5.01
C ASP A 161 13.13 -39.03 -4.88
N ARG A 162 12.50 -40.03 -4.25
CA ARG A 162 13.09 -41.36 -4.06
C ARG A 162 12.85 -42.32 -5.23
N LEU A 163 11.72 -42.21 -5.94
CA LEU A 163 11.28 -43.20 -6.93
C LEU A 163 11.01 -42.63 -8.34
N GLY A 164 11.16 -41.33 -8.57
CA GLY A 164 10.83 -40.66 -9.83
C GLY A 164 9.33 -40.47 -10.04
N ASP A 165 8.86 -40.38 -11.29
CA ASP A 165 7.41 -40.30 -11.57
C ASP A 165 6.71 -41.59 -11.12
N CYS A 166 6.04 -41.48 -9.98
CA CYS A 166 5.37 -42.57 -9.31
C CYS A 166 3.85 -42.55 -9.47
N SER A 167 3.28 -41.56 -10.16
CA SER A 167 1.84 -41.34 -10.30
C SER A 167 1.08 -42.57 -10.81
N PRO A 168 1.55 -43.29 -11.85
CA PRO A 168 0.86 -44.49 -12.35
C PRO A 168 0.92 -45.66 -11.37
N THR A 169 2.04 -45.80 -10.64
CA THR A 169 2.26 -46.89 -9.68
C THR A 169 1.41 -46.68 -8.44
N LEU A 170 1.32 -45.43 -7.98
CA LEU A 170 0.54 -45.02 -6.83
C LEU A 170 -0.96 -45.18 -7.12
N ARG A 171 -1.41 -44.87 -8.34
CA ARG A 171 -2.78 -45.15 -8.79
C ARG A 171 -3.10 -46.65 -8.80
N ALA A 172 -2.20 -47.49 -9.32
CA ALA A 172 -2.40 -48.93 -9.36
C ALA A 172 -2.47 -49.57 -7.95
N LEU A 173 -1.61 -49.13 -7.02
CA LEU A 173 -1.64 -49.60 -5.63
C LEU A 173 -2.87 -49.09 -4.86
N ARG A 174 -3.39 -47.90 -5.17
CA ARG A 174 -4.67 -47.40 -4.65
C ARG A 174 -5.84 -48.27 -5.14
N THR A 175 -5.89 -48.60 -6.43
CA THR A 175 -6.93 -49.47 -6.99
C THR A 175 -6.92 -50.86 -6.35
N LYS A 176 -5.73 -51.38 -6.00
CA LYS A 176 -5.56 -52.65 -5.27
C LYS A 176 -5.86 -52.53 -3.76
N GLY A 177 -6.23 -51.36 -3.26
CA GLY A 177 -6.52 -51.12 -1.83
C GLY A 177 -5.31 -51.22 -0.91
N MET A 178 -4.08 -51.28 -1.46
CA MET A 178 -2.83 -51.43 -0.68
C MET A 178 -2.30 -50.09 -0.16
N VAL A 179 -2.69 -48.98 -0.79
CA VAL A 179 -2.23 -47.63 -0.45
C VAL A 179 -3.44 -46.70 -0.37
N ALA A 180 -3.46 -45.86 0.67
CA ALA A 180 -4.48 -44.83 0.85
C ALA A 180 -3.85 -43.45 0.84
N ASP A 181 -4.67 -42.46 0.46
CA ASP A 181 -4.30 -41.06 0.56
C ASP A 181 -4.26 -40.62 2.01
N CYS A 182 -3.26 -39.80 2.31
CA CYS A 182 -3.14 -39.15 3.60
C CYS A 182 -2.68 -37.72 3.38
N ASN A 183 -3.04 -36.87 4.33
CA ASN A 183 -2.56 -35.51 4.40
C ASN A 183 -1.57 -35.50 5.56
N LEU A 184 -0.29 -35.40 5.23
CA LEU A 184 0.80 -35.45 6.19
C LEU A 184 1.07 -34.05 6.69
N GLU A 185 1.33 -33.91 7.99
CA GLU A 185 1.94 -32.69 8.50
C GLU A 185 3.20 -32.41 7.68
N ARG A 186 3.33 -31.19 7.14
CA ARG A 186 4.56 -30.79 6.45
C ARG A 186 5.66 -30.87 7.49
N GLY A 187 6.51 -31.90 7.39
CA GLY A 187 7.64 -32.05 8.29
C GLY A 187 8.50 -30.78 8.26
N GLU A 188 9.12 -30.45 9.40
CA GLU A 188 10.02 -29.31 9.60
C GLU A 188 11.10 -29.15 8.50
N ARG A 189 11.36 -30.20 7.71
CA ARG A 189 12.29 -30.19 6.57
C ARG A 189 11.94 -29.17 5.48
N ALA A 190 10.67 -28.86 5.22
CA ALA A 190 10.34 -27.78 4.27
C ALA A 190 10.74 -26.38 4.78
N ALA A 191 10.96 -26.22 6.09
CA ALA A 191 11.46 -24.99 6.71
C ALA A 191 12.99 -24.96 6.87
N LYS A 192 13.66 -26.12 6.81
CA LYS A 192 15.13 -26.24 6.94
C LYS A 192 15.89 -26.05 5.60
N ASP A 193 15.22 -26.19 4.45
CA ASP A 193 15.88 -26.14 3.13
C ASP A 193 15.84 -24.79 2.40
N ILE A 194 15.91 -23.68 3.14
CA ILE A 194 16.50 -22.45 2.60
C ILE A 194 17.63 -22.07 3.56
N LEU A 195 18.72 -22.83 3.49
CA LEU A 195 20.00 -22.31 3.99
C LEU A 195 20.23 -20.98 3.26
N PRO A 196 20.33 -19.84 3.96
CA PRO A 196 20.66 -18.59 3.31
C PRO A 196 21.95 -18.81 2.52
N SER A 197 22.01 -18.32 1.28
CA SER A 197 23.28 -18.29 0.57
C SER A 197 24.27 -17.57 1.50
N GLN A 198 25.40 -18.20 1.81
CA GLN A 198 26.46 -17.64 2.65
C GLN A 198 27.15 -16.45 1.94
N GLN A 199 26.41 -15.47 1.47
CA GLN A 199 27.00 -14.20 1.08
C GLN A 199 27.53 -13.56 2.36
N PRO A 200 28.84 -13.29 2.43
CA PRO A 200 29.42 -12.65 3.60
C PRO A 200 28.69 -11.32 3.84
N PRO A 201 28.38 -11.00 5.10
CA PRO A 201 27.68 -9.78 5.41
C PRO A 201 28.48 -8.57 4.95
N TYR A 202 27.86 -7.60 4.28
CA TYR A 202 28.54 -6.35 3.95
C TYR A 202 28.94 -5.63 5.26
N PRO A 203 30.17 -5.10 5.37
CA PRO A 203 30.54 -4.29 6.51
C PRO A 203 29.63 -3.06 6.55
N LEU A 204 29.04 -2.82 7.72
CA LEU A 204 28.21 -1.65 7.93
C LEU A 204 29.10 -0.40 7.96
N THR A 205 28.58 0.71 7.45
CA THR A 205 29.19 2.02 7.71
C THR A 205 28.98 2.41 9.18
N GLU A 206 29.71 3.42 9.66
CA GLU A 206 29.55 3.94 11.02
C GLU A 206 28.10 4.40 11.29
N GLU A 207 27.50 5.16 10.37
CA GLU A 207 26.09 5.60 10.48
C GLU A 207 25.12 4.41 10.55
N GLN A 208 25.35 3.36 9.75
CA GLN A 208 24.52 2.14 9.75
C GLN A 208 24.70 1.34 11.04
N SER A 209 25.93 1.26 11.55
CA SER A 209 26.23 0.58 12.81
C SER A 209 25.56 1.30 13.98
N GLN A 210 25.67 2.63 14.05
CA GLN A 210 24.99 3.43 15.06
C GLN A 210 23.46 3.30 15.00
N ALA A 211 22.90 3.31 13.78
CA ALA A 211 21.46 3.09 13.59
C ALA A 211 21.03 1.70 14.09
N ASN A 212 21.78 0.64 13.73
CA ASN A 212 21.50 -0.71 14.21
C ASN A 212 21.59 -0.79 15.75
N SER A 213 22.68 -0.33 16.36
CA SER A 213 22.85 -0.35 17.81
C SER A 213 21.73 0.40 18.53
N SER A 214 21.28 1.53 18.00
CA SER A 214 20.19 2.33 18.58
C SER A 214 18.86 1.57 18.58
N VAL A 215 18.55 0.87 17.48
CA VAL A 215 17.29 0.10 17.38
C VAL A 215 17.38 -1.19 18.19
N LEU A 216 18.53 -1.88 18.19
CA LEU A 216 18.76 -3.08 19.00
C LEU A 216 18.59 -2.79 20.50
N ALA A 217 19.07 -1.64 20.97
CA ALA A 217 18.87 -1.19 22.36
C ALA A 217 17.39 -0.89 22.73
N ALA A 218 16.48 -0.92 21.77
CA ALA A 218 15.04 -0.80 21.98
C ALA A 218 14.28 -2.13 21.83
N PHE A 219 14.95 -3.24 21.53
CA PHE A 219 14.29 -4.54 21.46
C PHE A 219 13.62 -4.88 22.80
N GLY A 220 12.35 -5.31 22.74
CA GLY A 220 11.53 -5.59 23.92
C GLY A 220 10.79 -4.40 24.52
N ARG A 221 10.94 -3.19 23.98
CA ARG A 221 10.12 -2.03 24.32
C ARG A 221 9.64 -1.29 23.09
N PHE A 222 8.60 -0.47 23.26
CA PHE A 222 8.17 0.44 22.19
C PHE A 222 9.16 1.59 22.04
N GLN A 223 9.63 1.79 20.82
CA GLN A 223 10.32 3.00 20.38
C GLN A 223 10.09 3.17 18.89
N ALA A 224 9.76 4.39 18.46
CA ALA A 224 9.63 4.71 17.05
C ALA A 224 10.90 5.38 16.53
N PHE A 225 11.39 4.91 15.39
CA PHE A 225 12.59 5.42 14.73
C PHE A 225 12.24 5.93 13.33
N LEU A 226 12.76 7.10 12.98
CA LEU A 226 12.85 7.56 11.60
C LEU A 226 14.25 7.24 11.10
N LEU A 227 14.38 6.29 10.16
CA LEU A 227 15.62 6.02 9.43
C LEU A 227 15.63 6.85 8.14
N ASP A 228 16.14 8.07 8.25
CA ASP A 228 16.27 9.05 7.18
C ASP A 228 17.59 8.85 6.44
N GLY A 229 17.52 8.14 5.30
CA GLY A 229 18.71 7.77 4.55
C GLY A 229 18.54 8.01 3.07
N ILE A 230 19.48 8.72 2.45
CA ILE A 230 19.44 9.01 1.01
C ILE A 230 19.38 7.73 0.16
N THR A 231 18.90 7.82 -1.07
CA THR A 231 18.86 6.66 -1.98
C THR A 231 20.26 6.06 -2.14
N GLY A 232 20.39 4.77 -1.88
CA GLY A 232 21.68 4.08 -1.90
C GLY A 232 22.52 4.19 -0.62
N SER A 233 21.98 4.72 0.48
CA SER A 233 22.67 4.73 1.79
C SER A 233 22.66 3.39 2.53
N GLY A 234 22.00 2.36 1.97
CA GLY A 234 21.95 1.03 2.56
C GLY A 234 20.90 0.83 3.65
N LYS A 235 19.78 1.57 3.66
CA LYS A 235 18.66 1.34 4.61
C LYS A 235 18.22 -0.13 4.70
N THR A 236 18.11 -0.81 3.56
CA THR A 236 17.76 -2.24 3.51
C THR A 236 18.77 -3.12 4.25
N GLU A 237 20.04 -2.74 4.26
CA GLU A 237 21.07 -3.47 5.01
C GLU A 237 20.81 -3.39 6.51
N VAL A 238 20.50 -2.18 7.02
CA VAL A 238 20.08 -1.96 8.42
C VAL A 238 18.89 -2.85 8.75
N TYR A 239 17.83 -2.86 7.93
CA TYR A 239 16.66 -3.71 8.19
C TYR A 239 17.02 -5.20 8.27
N ILE A 240 17.84 -5.70 7.32
CA ILE A 240 18.22 -7.12 7.29
C ILE A 240 18.99 -7.49 8.55
N ARG A 241 19.93 -6.65 9.02
CA ARG A 241 20.67 -6.91 10.26
C ARG A 241 19.76 -6.96 11.48
N LEU A 242 18.87 -5.98 11.62
CA LEU A 242 17.90 -5.97 12.73
C LEU A 242 17.03 -7.22 12.74
N ILE A 243 16.59 -7.67 11.56
CA ILE A 243 15.74 -8.86 11.44
C ILE A 243 16.54 -10.14 11.75
N GLN A 244 17.80 -10.23 11.33
CA GLN A 244 18.67 -11.38 11.67
C GLN A 244 18.81 -11.54 13.19
N GLU A 245 19.19 -10.47 13.89
CA GLU A 245 19.31 -10.44 15.35
C GLU A 245 18.00 -10.79 16.06
N LEU A 246 16.86 -10.33 15.51
CA LEU A 246 15.54 -10.63 16.06
C LEU A 246 15.16 -12.11 15.93
N ILE A 247 15.51 -12.73 14.79
CA ILE A 247 15.18 -14.13 14.51
C ILE A 247 16.01 -15.07 15.38
N GLU A 248 17.25 -14.71 15.71
CA GLU A 248 18.07 -15.44 16.69
C GLU A 248 17.41 -15.49 18.07
N GLN A 249 16.61 -14.47 18.42
CA GLN A 249 15.80 -14.44 19.64
C GLN A 249 14.45 -15.22 19.51
N GLY A 250 14.23 -15.92 18.41
CA GLY A 250 13.00 -16.68 18.15
C GLY A 250 11.75 -15.80 17.94
N ARG A 251 11.92 -14.53 17.59
CA ARG A 251 10.84 -13.56 17.36
C ARG A 251 10.54 -13.38 15.87
N GLN A 252 9.38 -12.79 15.57
CA GLN A 252 8.91 -12.53 14.20
C GLN A 252 9.08 -11.05 13.83
N ALA A 253 9.44 -10.78 12.59
CA ALA A 253 9.45 -9.43 12.01
C ALA A 253 8.29 -9.21 11.03
N LEU A 254 7.74 -8.00 11.03
CA LEU A 254 6.84 -7.50 9.98
C LEU A 254 7.57 -6.44 9.16
N VAL A 255 7.62 -6.61 7.84
CA VAL A 255 8.15 -5.59 6.92
C VAL A 255 7.04 -5.19 5.96
N LEU A 256 6.60 -3.94 6.09
CA LEU A 256 5.65 -3.29 5.20
C LEU A 256 6.39 -2.53 4.11
N VAL A 257 5.98 -2.78 2.87
CA VAL A 257 6.48 -2.08 1.68
C VAL A 257 5.32 -1.53 0.85
N PRO A 258 5.55 -0.50 0.03
CA PRO A 258 4.55 -0.03 -0.93
C PRO A 258 4.08 -1.14 -1.87
N GLU A 259 2.88 -1.03 -2.44
CA GLU A 259 2.34 -2.08 -3.33
C GLU A 259 3.25 -2.43 -4.53
N ILE A 260 3.95 -1.43 -5.05
CA ILE A 260 4.89 -1.57 -6.17
C ILE A 260 6.28 -2.00 -5.67
N GLY A 261 6.59 -1.77 -4.39
CA GLY A 261 7.88 -2.08 -3.78
C GLY A 261 8.11 -3.57 -3.49
N LEU A 262 7.05 -4.38 -3.41
CA LEU A 262 7.16 -5.82 -3.17
C LEU A 262 7.54 -6.58 -4.45
N THR A 263 8.71 -6.27 -4.99
CA THR A 263 9.24 -6.88 -6.20
C THR A 263 9.76 -8.29 -5.92
N PRO A 264 9.77 -9.20 -6.92
CA PRO A 264 10.45 -10.50 -6.78
C PRO A 264 11.91 -10.35 -6.33
N GLN A 265 12.59 -9.30 -6.78
CA GLN A 265 13.98 -8.97 -6.42
C GLN A 265 14.11 -8.67 -4.92
N LEU A 266 13.20 -7.86 -4.34
CA LEU A 266 13.22 -7.57 -2.91
C LEU A 266 12.99 -8.84 -2.09
N ARG A 267 11.99 -9.65 -2.48
CA ARG A 267 11.73 -10.94 -1.84
C ARG A 267 12.97 -11.82 -1.88
N GLU A 268 13.60 -11.97 -3.04
CA GLU A 268 14.81 -12.78 -3.21
C GLU A 268 15.95 -12.27 -2.33
N ARG A 269 16.15 -10.96 -2.24
CA ARG A 269 17.15 -10.35 -1.36
C ARG A 269 16.95 -10.71 0.12
N PHE A 270 15.70 -10.69 0.60
CA PHE A 270 15.38 -11.16 1.95
C PHE A 270 15.55 -12.67 2.08
N SER A 271 15.01 -13.47 1.15
CA SER A 271 15.09 -14.94 1.18
C SER A 271 16.53 -15.47 1.16
N ARG A 272 17.47 -14.77 0.52
CA ARG A 272 18.88 -15.17 0.49
C ARG A 272 19.61 -14.93 1.81
N ARG A 273 19.12 -14.04 2.67
CA ARG A 273 19.85 -13.55 3.86
C ARG A 273 19.15 -13.78 5.20
N ILE A 274 17.83 -13.89 5.17
CA ILE A 274 17.02 -14.14 6.36
C ILE A 274 16.80 -15.64 6.50
N PRO A 275 17.25 -16.26 7.61
CA PRO A 275 17.03 -17.67 7.83
C PRO A 275 15.55 -17.97 8.09
N GLY A 276 15.13 -19.11 7.54
CA GLY A 276 13.83 -19.70 7.83
C GLY A 276 12.66 -19.22 6.96
N PRO A 277 11.44 -19.70 7.30
CA PRO A 277 10.20 -19.40 6.61
C PRO A 277 9.87 -17.91 6.41
N ILE A 278 9.79 -17.46 5.16
CA ILE A 278 9.21 -16.15 4.82
C ILE A 278 7.77 -16.31 4.33
N ALA A 279 6.85 -15.55 4.91
CA ALA A 279 5.46 -15.41 4.46
C ALA A 279 5.29 -14.11 3.66
N VAL A 280 4.43 -14.11 2.64
CA VAL A 280 4.29 -12.99 1.70
C VAL A 280 2.82 -12.65 1.44
N LEU A 281 2.38 -11.47 1.91
CA LEU A 281 0.99 -11.01 1.79
C LEU A 281 0.84 -9.75 0.92
N HIS A 282 0.30 -9.92 -0.29
CA HIS A 282 -0.07 -8.83 -1.20
C HIS A 282 -1.17 -9.24 -2.19
N SER A 283 -1.75 -8.27 -2.89
CA SER A 283 -2.91 -8.44 -3.77
C SER A 283 -2.69 -9.35 -4.98
N ALA A 284 -1.45 -9.53 -5.45
CA ALA A 284 -1.16 -10.37 -6.62
C ALA A 284 -1.04 -11.87 -6.31
N ARG A 285 -1.07 -12.28 -5.03
CA ARG A 285 -1.10 -13.68 -4.58
C ARG A 285 -2.53 -14.22 -4.67
N SER A 286 -2.68 -15.50 -5.03
CA SER A 286 -3.99 -16.14 -5.04
C SER A 286 -4.62 -16.16 -3.65
N ALA A 287 -5.95 -16.31 -3.57
CA ALA A 287 -6.64 -16.35 -2.28
C ALA A 287 -6.15 -17.51 -1.38
N THR A 288 -5.84 -18.66 -1.98
CA THR A 288 -5.29 -19.84 -1.29
C THR A 288 -3.87 -19.60 -0.77
N GLU A 289 -2.99 -18.99 -1.58
CA GLU A 289 -1.63 -18.67 -1.11
C GLU A 289 -1.64 -17.63 0.02
N ARG A 290 -2.52 -16.62 -0.06
CA ARG A 290 -2.66 -15.61 1.00
C ARG A 290 -3.14 -16.21 2.31
N GLU A 291 -4.16 -17.07 2.29
CA GLU A 291 -4.63 -17.75 3.51
C GLU A 291 -3.54 -18.65 4.09
N ARG A 292 -2.79 -19.38 3.25
CA ARG A 292 -1.66 -20.20 3.70
C ARG A 292 -0.58 -19.37 4.39
N ASP A 293 -0.08 -18.32 3.76
CA ASP A 293 0.97 -17.46 4.34
C ASP A 293 0.46 -16.71 5.58
N TRP A 294 -0.84 -16.39 5.63
CA TRP A 294 -1.49 -15.81 6.80
C TRP A 294 -1.51 -16.79 7.98
N HIS A 295 -1.86 -18.07 7.75
CA HIS A 295 -1.79 -19.10 8.81
C HIS A 295 -0.36 -19.35 9.28
N ARG A 296 0.63 -19.41 8.37
CA ARG A 296 2.05 -19.55 8.75
C ARG A 296 2.52 -18.41 9.64
N ALA A 297 2.09 -17.18 9.34
CA ALA A 297 2.37 -16.02 10.18
C ALA A 297 1.70 -16.15 11.57
N ALA A 298 0.40 -16.48 11.58
CA ALA A 298 -0.43 -16.57 12.78
C ALA A 298 0.01 -17.70 13.74
N ARG A 299 0.46 -18.83 13.21
CA ARG A 299 0.99 -19.96 13.99
C ARG A 299 2.43 -19.73 14.47
N GLY A 300 3.06 -18.63 14.09
CA GLY A 300 4.45 -18.34 14.43
C GLY A 300 5.48 -19.07 13.59
N GLU A 301 5.08 -19.82 12.55
CA GLU A 301 5.99 -20.59 11.70
C GLU A 301 6.86 -19.68 10.80
N ALA A 302 6.31 -18.55 10.35
CA ALA A 302 7.04 -17.56 9.56
C ALA A 302 7.94 -16.67 10.43
N THR A 303 9.25 -16.64 10.18
CA THR A 303 10.20 -15.75 10.88
C THR A 303 10.06 -14.31 10.42
N LEU A 304 9.72 -14.11 9.14
CA LEU A 304 9.50 -12.82 8.52
C LEU A 304 8.18 -12.82 7.73
N LEU A 305 7.32 -11.85 8.00
CA LEU A 305 6.19 -11.50 7.15
C LEU A 305 6.53 -10.27 6.31
N LEU A 306 6.66 -10.47 5.00
CA LEU A 306 6.74 -9.39 4.01
C LEU A 306 5.34 -9.10 3.47
N GLY A 307 4.93 -7.84 3.43
CA GLY A 307 3.65 -7.52 2.85
C GLY A 307 3.43 -6.06 2.53
N THR A 308 2.30 -5.79 1.89
CA THR A 308 1.84 -4.42 1.64
C THR A 308 0.90 -3.98 2.77
N ARG A 309 0.17 -2.88 2.58
CA ARG A 309 -0.78 -2.29 3.55
C ARG A 309 -1.53 -3.30 4.44
N SER A 310 -2.20 -4.28 3.82
CA SER A 310 -3.10 -5.20 4.54
C SER A 310 -2.38 -6.16 5.48
N ALA A 311 -1.07 -6.36 5.31
CA ALA A 311 -0.28 -7.23 6.19
C ALA A 311 -0.19 -6.67 7.62
N ILE A 312 -0.48 -5.38 7.83
CA ILE A 312 -0.50 -4.77 9.16
C ILE A 312 -1.49 -5.45 10.12
N PHE A 313 -2.50 -6.16 9.62
CA PHE A 313 -3.47 -6.89 10.44
C PHE A 313 -3.20 -8.38 10.60
N ALA A 314 -2.18 -8.92 9.93
CA ALA A 314 -1.87 -10.35 10.04
C ALA A 314 -1.41 -10.68 11.47
N PRO A 315 -1.96 -11.73 12.13
CA PRO A 315 -1.52 -12.14 13.44
C PRO A 315 -0.05 -12.57 13.41
N LEU A 316 0.70 -12.14 14.42
CA LEU A 316 2.13 -12.43 14.60
C LEU A 316 2.38 -12.59 16.10
N PRO A 317 2.17 -13.79 16.68
CA PRO A 317 2.18 -14.01 18.13
C PRO A 317 3.52 -13.65 18.78
N ARG A 318 4.63 -13.67 18.02
CA ARG A 318 5.97 -13.34 18.52
C ARG A 318 6.54 -12.07 17.88
N LEU A 319 5.69 -11.15 17.43
CA LEU A 319 6.11 -9.90 16.79
C LEU A 319 7.10 -9.13 17.67
N GLY A 320 8.26 -8.80 17.11
CA GLY A 320 9.33 -8.07 17.82
C GLY A 320 9.96 -6.90 17.07
N LEU A 321 9.60 -6.69 15.82
CA LEU A 321 10.01 -5.52 15.03
C LEU A 321 9.00 -5.27 13.92
N ILE A 322 8.64 -4.01 13.71
CA ILE A 322 7.93 -3.58 12.50
C ILE A 322 8.85 -2.63 11.71
N VAL A 323 9.03 -2.91 10.43
CA VAL A 323 9.71 -2.00 9.48
C VAL A 323 8.69 -1.52 8.47
N VAL A 324 8.66 -0.22 8.21
CA VAL A 324 7.90 0.39 7.12
C VAL A 324 8.90 1.04 6.18
N ASP A 325 9.14 0.41 5.03
CA ASP A 325 10.02 0.96 4.00
C ASP A 325 9.25 1.93 3.10
N GLU A 326 9.94 2.97 2.63
CA GLU A 326 9.35 4.09 1.88
C GLU A 326 8.09 4.64 2.58
N GLU A 327 8.19 4.95 3.88
CA GLU A 327 7.06 5.32 4.74
C GLU A 327 6.20 6.49 4.23
N HIS A 328 6.77 7.36 3.40
CA HIS A 328 6.10 8.49 2.79
C HIS A 328 5.12 8.10 1.66
N ASP A 329 5.15 6.84 1.21
CA ASP A 329 4.39 6.40 0.05
C ASP A 329 2.87 6.45 0.31
N PRO A 330 2.09 7.21 -0.49
CA PRO A 330 0.64 7.33 -0.30
C PRO A 330 -0.10 5.99 -0.51
N SER A 331 0.52 5.01 -1.17
CA SER A 331 -0.02 3.65 -1.26
C SER A 331 -0.06 2.93 0.08
N LEU A 332 0.48 3.48 1.17
CA LEU A 332 0.29 2.97 2.52
C LEU A 332 -1.05 3.38 3.15
N LYS A 333 -1.78 4.35 2.56
CA LYS A 333 -3.14 4.74 2.96
C LYS A 333 -4.18 4.05 2.10
N GLN A 334 -5.08 3.28 2.69
CA GLN A 334 -6.22 2.68 2.01
C GLN A 334 -7.26 3.75 1.65
N GLN A 335 -7.75 3.74 0.40
CA GLN A 335 -8.63 4.78 -0.15
C GLN A 335 -10.11 4.36 -0.23
N GLU A 336 -10.39 3.06 -0.19
CA GLU A 336 -11.73 2.48 -0.33
C GLU A 336 -12.07 1.57 0.85
N GLY A 337 -13.35 1.57 1.27
CA GLY A 337 -13.82 0.83 2.45
C GLY A 337 -13.17 1.36 3.72
N PHE A 338 -12.52 0.47 4.48
CA PHE A 338 -11.77 0.83 5.68
C PHE A 338 -10.52 1.66 5.34
N ARG A 339 -10.63 2.99 5.42
CA ARG A 339 -9.56 3.93 5.05
C ARG A 339 -8.49 4.11 6.13
N TYR A 340 -7.74 3.06 6.46
CA TYR A 340 -6.63 3.16 7.41
C TYR A 340 -5.29 3.56 6.76
N SER A 341 -4.37 4.08 7.57
CA SER A 341 -2.96 4.29 7.21
C SER A 341 -2.11 3.17 7.79
N ALA A 342 -1.51 2.34 6.96
CA ALA A 342 -0.66 1.25 7.42
C ALA A 342 0.59 1.74 8.18
N ARG A 343 1.10 2.93 7.81
CA ARG A 343 2.20 3.62 8.52
C ARG A 343 1.81 3.96 9.96
N ASP A 344 0.69 4.63 10.14
CA ASP A 344 0.26 5.09 11.47
C ASP A 344 -0.18 3.89 12.33
N LEU A 345 -0.83 2.90 11.70
CA LEU A 345 -1.14 1.63 12.33
C LEU A 345 0.09 0.82 12.72
N ALA A 346 1.19 0.89 11.97
CA ALA A 346 2.46 0.25 12.36
C ALA A 346 2.99 0.82 13.68
N VAL A 347 2.99 2.15 13.83
CA VAL A 347 3.42 2.80 15.07
C VAL A 347 2.51 2.41 16.23
N ARG A 348 1.19 2.41 16.02
CA ARG A 348 0.24 2.01 17.07
C ARG A 348 0.35 0.53 17.42
N ARG A 349 0.51 -0.36 16.45
CA ARG A 349 0.67 -1.80 16.68
C ARG A 349 1.95 -2.08 17.46
N ALA A 350 3.05 -1.44 17.09
CA ALA A 350 4.32 -1.53 17.81
C ALA A 350 4.18 -1.06 19.27
N GLN A 351 3.41 0.00 19.51
CA GLN A 351 3.11 0.48 20.86
C GLN A 351 2.30 -0.52 21.68
N LEU A 352 1.25 -1.11 21.10
CA LEU A 352 0.40 -2.11 21.77
C LEU A 352 1.12 -3.42 22.06
N VAL A 353 2.07 -3.80 21.20
CA VAL A 353 2.88 -5.02 21.33
C VAL A 353 4.11 -4.80 22.21
N GLY A 354 4.57 -3.56 22.36
CA GLY A 354 5.79 -3.24 23.09
C GLY A 354 7.06 -3.59 22.30
N CYS A 355 7.10 -3.28 21.01
CA CYS A 355 8.26 -3.52 20.15
C CYS A 355 8.67 -2.27 19.37
N PRO A 356 9.92 -2.19 18.86
CA PRO A 356 10.37 -1.08 18.05
C PRO A 356 9.69 -1.05 16.67
N VAL A 357 9.53 0.15 16.13
CA VAL A 357 9.11 0.41 14.75
C VAL A 357 10.13 1.29 14.03
N VAL A 358 10.52 0.90 12.82
CA VAL A 358 11.45 1.64 11.98
C VAL A 358 10.72 2.14 10.74
N LEU A 359 10.56 3.46 10.63
CA LEU A 359 10.03 4.14 9.46
C LEU A 359 11.20 4.60 8.60
N GLY A 360 11.45 3.89 7.49
CA GLY A 360 12.63 4.14 6.67
C GLY A 360 12.29 4.77 5.33
N THR A 361 13.08 5.77 4.93
CA THR A 361 12.79 6.60 3.76
C THR A 361 13.97 7.49 3.40
N ALA A 362 14.07 7.91 2.14
CA ALA A 362 14.99 8.98 1.72
C ALA A 362 14.34 10.37 1.73
N THR A 363 13.02 10.40 1.79
CA THR A 363 12.21 11.62 1.70
C THR A 363 11.08 11.52 2.72
N PRO A 364 11.35 11.77 4.02
CA PRO A 364 10.36 11.59 5.07
C PRO A 364 9.08 12.38 4.82
N SER A 365 7.92 11.78 5.10
CA SER A 365 6.66 12.52 5.16
C SER A 365 6.76 13.61 6.22
N LEU A 366 6.09 14.74 5.98
CA LEU A 366 6.17 15.86 6.90
C LEU A 366 5.58 15.55 8.28
N GLU A 367 4.61 14.62 8.37
CA GLU A 367 4.13 14.10 9.65
C GLU A 367 5.23 13.34 10.41
N THR A 368 5.95 12.44 9.74
CA THR A 368 7.02 11.64 10.36
C THR A 368 8.18 12.53 10.77
N LEU A 369 8.58 13.48 9.91
CA LEU A 369 9.63 14.45 10.21
C LEU A 369 9.25 15.35 11.39
N HIS A 370 8.00 15.82 11.46
CA HIS A 370 7.52 16.64 12.56
C HIS A 370 7.56 15.87 13.89
N ASN A 371 7.11 14.61 13.92
CA ASN A 371 7.20 13.77 15.13
C ASN A 371 8.65 13.52 15.57
N ALA A 372 9.58 13.35 14.62
CA ALA A 372 11.00 13.24 14.91
C ALA A 372 11.57 14.54 15.51
N ARG A 373 11.21 15.71 14.96
CA ARG A 373 11.60 17.02 15.50
C ARG A 373 11.05 17.29 16.91
N LEU A 374 9.87 16.74 17.22
CA LEU A 374 9.28 16.80 18.56
C LEU A 374 9.88 15.79 19.55
N GLY A 375 10.84 14.95 19.12
CA GLY A 375 11.44 13.91 19.96
C GLY A 375 10.53 12.71 20.25
N ARG A 376 9.36 12.62 19.59
CA ARG A 376 8.49 11.44 19.69
C ARG A 376 9.09 10.24 18.98
N TYR A 377 9.80 10.49 17.87
CA TYR A 377 10.55 9.48 17.12
C TYR A 377 12.05 9.78 17.23
N THR A 378 12.87 8.75 17.41
CA THR A 378 14.33 8.88 17.35
C THR A 378 14.75 9.04 15.88
N TRP A 379 15.45 10.13 15.56
CA TRP A 379 15.88 10.41 14.20
C TRP A 379 17.28 9.83 13.95
N LEU A 380 17.35 8.79 13.10
CA LEU A 380 18.57 8.14 12.66
C LEU A 380 18.87 8.56 11.22
N ARG A 381 20.06 9.10 10.97
CA ARG A 381 20.41 9.68 9.66
C ARG A 381 21.51 8.87 8.99
N LEU A 382 21.31 8.53 7.72
CA LEU A 382 22.31 7.92 6.84
C LEU A 382 22.61 8.90 5.70
N THR A 383 23.62 9.75 5.89
CA THR A 383 23.88 10.90 5.01
C THR A 383 24.75 10.54 3.80
N HIS A 384 25.45 9.40 3.85
CA HIS A 384 26.35 8.97 2.79
C HIS A 384 25.81 7.76 2.00
N ARG A 385 26.10 7.71 0.69
CA ARG A 385 25.81 6.53 -0.15
C ARG A 385 26.85 5.44 0.11
N THR A 386 26.43 4.18 0.06
CA THR A 386 27.37 3.05 0.04
C THR A 386 27.96 2.92 -1.37
N GLY A 387 29.22 3.30 -1.57
CA GLY A 387 29.95 3.23 -2.86
C GLY A 387 30.45 4.58 -3.39
N GLN A 388 31.12 4.60 -4.56
CA GLN A 388 31.75 5.80 -5.15
C GLN A 388 30.84 6.66 -6.04
N ALA A 389 29.53 6.41 -6.07
CA ALA A 389 28.61 7.09 -6.99
C ALA A 389 28.37 8.57 -6.61
N ARG A 390 28.69 9.48 -7.54
CA ARG A 390 28.45 10.94 -7.38
C ARG A 390 26.96 11.28 -7.58
N PRO A 391 26.43 12.31 -6.90
CA PRO A 391 25.08 12.80 -7.16
C PRO A 391 24.98 13.33 -8.61
N PRO A 392 23.83 13.16 -9.27
CA PRO A 392 23.65 13.62 -10.63
C PRO A 392 23.63 15.14 -10.70
N ARG A 393 24.07 15.69 -11.83
CA ARG A 393 24.00 17.13 -12.06
C ARG A 393 22.58 17.51 -12.45
N ILE A 394 21.93 18.32 -11.61
CA ILE A 394 20.57 18.81 -11.86
C ILE A 394 20.65 20.15 -12.61
N SER A 395 19.92 20.27 -13.72
CA SER A 395 19.75 21.52 -14.46
C SER A 395 18.28 21.92 -14.49
N LEU A 396 17.98 23.08 -13.92
CA LEU A 396 16.66 23.69 -13.99
C LEU A 396 16.57 24.54 -15.26
N LEU A 397 15.60 24.24 -16.12
CA LEU A 397 15.38 24.92 -17.38
C LEU A 397 14.07 25.69 -17.35
N ASP A 398 14.20 27.02 -17.51
CA ASP A 398 13.07 27.89 -17.77
C ASP A 398 12.55 27.65 -19.19
N ILE A 399 11.36 27.08 -19.31
CA ILE A 399 10.75 26.81 -20.63
C ILE A 399 9.86 27.96 -21.13
N ARG A 400 9.73 29.07 -20.41
CA ARG A 400 9.02 30.27 -20.88
C ARG A 400 9.63 30.75 -22.19
N ARG A 401 8.78 31.07 -23.18
CA ARG A 401 9.18 31.56 -24.51
C ARG A 401 10.08 30.62 -25.33
N GLN A 402 10.34 29.39 -24.89
CA GLN A 402 11.15 28.43 -25.64
C GLN A 402 10.30 27.59 -26.59
N PRO A 403 10.70 27.34 -27.85
CA PRO A 403 9.95 26.44 -28.72
C PRO A 403 10.04 24.99 -28.22
N LEU A 404 8.93 24.45 -27.71
CA LEU A 404 8.81 23.05 -27.30
C LEU A 404 8.33 22.18 -28.48
N ARG A 405 8.90 20.99 -28.62
CA ARG A 405 8.39 19.91 -29.50
C ARG A 405 8.13 18.68 -28.66
N ALA A 406 6.94 18.10 -28.73
CA ALA A 406 6.54 16.99 -27.84
C ALA A 406 6.69 17.31 -26.34
N GLY A 407 6.44 18.57 -25.95
CA GLY A 407 6.70 19.03 -24.57
C GLY A 407 8.18 19.14 -24.20
N LEU A 408 9.11 18.78 -25.09
CA LEU A 408 10.55 18.81 -24.85
C LEU A 408 11.19 20.12 -25.33
N SER A 409 12.03 20.70 -24.47
CA SER A 409 12.92 21.80 -24.85
C SER A 409 13.97 21.35 -25.86
N LYS A 410 14.58 22.30 -26.58
CA LYS A 410 15.72 22.01 -27.46
C LYS A 410 16.88 21.39 -26.66
N VAL A 411 17.18 21.94 -25.47
CA VAL A 411 18.24 21.48 -24.59
C VAL A 411 18.03 20.02 -24.18
N LEU A 412 16.82 19.67 -23.73
CA LEU A 412 16.51 18.29 -23.36
C LEU A 412 16.65 17.34 -24.55
N ARG A 413 16.11 17.69 -25.73
CA ARG A 413 16.24 16.86 -26.93
C ARG A 413 17.69 16.62 -27.34
N THR A 414 18.54 17.65 -27.27
CA THR A 414 19.97 17.50 -27.56
C THR A 414 20.65 16.55 -26.58
N HIS A 415 20.37 16.65 -25.28
CA HIS A 415 20.88 15.71 -24.30
C HIS A 415 20.36 14.29 -24.52
N MET A 416 19.08 14.12 -24.83
CA MET A 416 18.51 12.81 -25.13
C MET A 416 19.20 12.15 -26.32
N GLN A 417 19.40 12.89 -27.41
CA GLN A 417 20.07 12.36 -28.60
C GLN A 417 21.51 11.91 -28.27
N ALA A 418 22.25 12.71 -27.50
CA ALA A 418 23.62 12.36 -27.12
C ALA A 418 23.70 11.06 -26.29
N GLU A 419 22.80 10.90 -25.31
CA GLU A 419 22.78 9.71 -24.46
C GLU A 419 22.35 8.46 -25.22
N ILE A 420 21.31 8.57 -26.05
CA ILE A 420 20.82 7.47 -26.90
C ILE A 420 21.92 7.03 -27.89
N SER A 421 22.61 7.99 -28.51
CA SER A 421 23.73 7.71 -29.42
C SER A 421 24.93 7.07 -28.72
N ALA A 422 25.12 7.33 -27.41
CA ALA A 422 26.12 6.67 -26.59
C ALA A 422 25.69 5.27 -26.08
N GLY A 423 24.52 4.78 -26.48
CA GLY A 423 23.96 3.51 -26.01
C GLY A 423 23.45 3.55 -24.57
N ASN A 424 23.27 4.74 -24.00
CA ASN A 424 22.67 4.90 -22.68
C ASN A 424 21.14 5.00 -22.78
N GLN A 425 20.47 4.92 -21.63
CA GLN A 425 19.02 5.01 -21.51
C GLN A 425 18.60 6.38 -20.98
N VAL A 426 17.45 6.84 -21.45
CA VAL A 426 16.80 8.08 -21.02
C VAL A 426 15.50 7.74 -20.31
N LEU A 427 15.25 8.37 -19.16
CA LEU A 427 13.97 8.31 -18.46
C LEU A 427 13.24 9.64 -18.57
N LEU A 428 12.02 9.62 -19.11
CA LEU A 428 11.13 10.78 -19.17
C LEU A 428 9.97 10.61 -18.18
N PHE A 429 9.88 11.55 -17.24
CA PHE A 429 8.91 11.53 -16.15
C PHE A 429 7.80 12.56 -16.34
N LEU A 430 6.56 12.11 -16.12
CA LEU A 430 5.33 12.90 -16.13
C LEU A 430 4.57 12.70 -14.81
N ASN A 431 4.08 13.77 -14.18
CA ASN A 431 3.51 13.72 -12.83
C ASN A 431 2.17 12.96 -12.74
N ARG A 432 1.35 12.91 -13.81
CA ARG A 432 0.10 12.12 -13.82
C ARG A 432 -0.35 11.70 -15.22
N ARG A 433 -1.21 10.67 -15.28
CA ARG A 433 -1.71 10.00 -16.50
C ARG A 433 -2.67 10.79 -17.38
N GLY A 434 -3.34 11.79 -16.84
CA GLY A 434 -4.41 12.46 -17.56
C GLY A 434 -4.95 13.60 -16.74
N TYR A 435 -5.18 14.73 -17.41
CA TYR A 435 -5.92 15.84 -16.85
C TYR A 435 -6.81 16.47 -17.90
N ALA A 436 -7.91 17.02 -17.38
CA ALA A 436 -8.69 18.02 -18.06
C ALA A 436 -7.77 19.22 -18.30
N PRO A 437 -7.60 19.66 -19.56
CA PRO A 437 -6.49 20.52 -19.91
C PRO A 437 -6.58 21.87 -19.19
N VAL A 438 -5.48 22.39 -18.67
CA VAL A 438 -5.42 23.79 -18.18
C VAL A 438 -4.88 24.68 -19.29
N PHE A 439 -5.35 25.93 -19.33
CA PHE A 439 -4.93 26.89 -20.35
C PHE A 439 -3.90 27.87 -19.78
N THR A 440 -2.76 27.99 -20.45
CA THR A 440 -1.61 28.75 -19.97
C THR A 440 -1.02 29.64 -21.07
N CYS A 441 -0.35 30.73 -20.69
CA CYS A 441 0.51 31.48 -21.59
C CYS A 441 1.93 30.96 -21.55
N HIS A 442 2.42 30.56 -22.72
CA HIS A 442 3.80 30.12 -22.91
C HIS A 442 4.82 31.26 -22.75
N SER A 443 4.41 32.51 -22.99
CA SER A 443 5.31 33.66 -22.96
C SER A 443 5.61 34.22 -21.57
N CYS A 444 4.67 34.12 -20.62
CA CYS A 444 4.84 34.67 -19.27
C CYS A 444 4.57 33.66 -18.13
N GLY A 445 3.98 32.50 -18.42
CA GLY A 445 3.63 31.52 -17.41
C GLY A 445 2.24 31.73 -16.78
N TRP A 446 1.44 32.69 -17.26
CA TRP A 446 0.05 32.86 -16.81
C TRP A 446 -0.71 31.54 -16.85
N VAL A 447 -1.47 31.23 -15.81
CA VAL A 447 -2.38 30.08 -15.74
C VAL A 447 -3.80 30.61 -15.54
N GLY A 448 -4.76 30.11 -16.32
CA GLY A 448 -6.16 30.49 -16.22
C GLY A 448 -6.74 30.30 -14.82
N GLY A 449 -6.80 31.37 -14.03
CA GLY A 449 -7.48 31.43 -12.74
C GLY A 449 -8.95 31.84 -12.89
N CYS A 450 -9.80 31.35 -11.99
CA CYS A 450 -11.15 31.85 -11.84
C CYS A 450 -11.12 33.24 -11.19
N ARG A 451 -12.05 34.12 -11.58
CA ARG A 451 -12.19 35.46 -10.98
C ARG A 451 -13.17 35.48 -9.80
N HIS A 452 -13.89 34.37 -9.58
CA HIS A 452 -14.91 34.21 -8.53
C HIS A 452 -14.46 33.30 -7.39
N CYS A 453 -13.30 32.65 -7.52
CA CYS A 453 -12.66 31.84 -6.50
C CYS A 453 -11.20 31.57 -6.88
N ASP A 454 -10.41 30.99 -5.99
CA ASP A 454 -8.99 30.70 -6.22
C ASP A 454 -8.73 29.45 -7.09
N ALA A 455 -9.79 28.87 -7.67
CA ALA A 455 -9.67 27.68 -8.52
C ALA A 455 -9.10 28.01 -9.91
N ARG A 456 -8.46 27.02 -10.55
CA ARG A 456 -8.02 27.12 -11.95
C ARG A 456 -9.15 26.70 -12.90
N LEU A 457 -9.14 27.29 -14.09
CA LEU A 457 -10.10 27.00 -15.15
C LEU A 457 -9.62 25.82 -15.99
N THR A 458 -10.53 24.90 -16.25
CA THR A 458 -10.34 23.77 -17.15
C THR A 458 -10.77 24.15 -18.57
N LEU A 459 -9.94 23.83 -19.55
CA LEU A 459 -10.24 23.92 -20.97
C LEU A 459 -11.17 22.79 -21.39
N HIS A 460 -12.33 23.17 -21.93
CA HIS A 460 -13.26 22.28 -22.62
C HIS A 460 -13.08 22.43 -24.13
N LEU A 461 -12.32 21.52 -24.73
CA LEU A 461 -11.89 21.58 -26.15
C LEU A 461 -13.07 21.60 -27.13
N ALA A 462 -14.11 20.79 -26.91
CA ALA A 462 -15.26 20.72 -27.81
C ALA A 462 -16.05 22.04 -27.82
N GLN A 463 -16.12 22.72 -26.68
CA GLN A 463 -16.84 23.98 -26.51
C GLN A 463 -15.95 25.22 -26.66
N LYS A 464 -14.62 25.05 -26.78
CA LYS A 464 -13.62 26.14 -26.83
C LYS A 464 -13.77 27.17 -25.70
N ARG A 465 -14.01 26.69 -24.48
CA ARG A 465 -14.22 27.52 -23.28
C ARG A 465 -13.32 27.11 -22.13
N LEU A 466 -13.00 28.07 -21.28
CA LEU A 466 -12.44 27.87 -19.95
C LEU A 466 -13.59 27.81 -18.95
N TRP A 467 -13.59 26.79 -18.10
CA TRP A 467 -14.66 26.56 -17.12
C TRP A 467 -14.05 26.33 -15.75
N CYS A 468 -14.48 27.12 -14.78
CA CYS A 468 -14.27 26.85 -13.37
C CYS A 468 -15.24 25.75 -12.91
N HIS A 469 -14.72 24.56 -12.61
CA HIS A 469 -15.55 23.48 -12.03
C HIS A 469 -15.88 23.68 -10.55
N HIS A 470 -15.38 24.75 -9.93
CA HIS A 470 -15.62 25.05 -8.52
C HIS A 470 -16.83 25.97 -8.31
N CYS A 471 -17.01 26.96 -9.18
CA CYS A 471 -18.09 27.96 -9.06
C CYS A 471 -18.91 28.10 -10.35
N ASP A 472 -18.76 27.16 -11.28
CA ASP A 472 -19.39 27.11 -12.62
C ASP A 472 -19.21 28.32 -13.53
N TRP A 473 -18.36 29.26 -13.12
CA TRP A 473 -18.01 30.40 -13.95
C TRP A 473 -17.25 29.93 -15.19
N SER A 474 -17.69 30.36 -16.37
CA SER A 474 -17.03 30.01 -17.63
C SER A 474 -16.77 31.25 -18.47
N GLN A 475 -15.68 31.22 -19.21
CA GLN A 475 -15.32 32.26 -20.17
C GLN A 475 -14.87 31.65 -21.49
N PRO A 476 -14.99 32.38 -22.62
CA PRO A 476 -14.36 31.97 -23.87
C PRO A 476 -12.83 31.89 -23.71
N LEU A 477 -12.19 31.13 -24.59
CA LEU A 477 -10.72 31.11 -24.69
C LEU A 477 -10.20 32.52 -24.98
N PRO A 478 -9.32 33.09 -24.14
CA PRO A 478 -8.69 34.36 -24.47
C PRO A 478 -7.82 34.20 -25.72
N THR A 479 -7.83 35.19 -26.60
CA THR A 479 -6.96 35.22 -27.79
C THR A 479 -5.59 35.82 -27.49
N ARG A 480 -5.48 36.56 -26.39
CA ARG A 480 -4.24 37.17 -25.86
C ARG A 480 -4.13 36.90 -24.37
N CYS A 481 -2.90 36.69 -23.90
CA CYS A 481 -2.64 36.49 -22.48
C CYS A 481 -3.10 37.72 -21.66
N PRO A 482 -3.87 37.53 -20.59
CA PRO A 482 -4.28 38.64 -19.73
C PRO A 482 -3.13 39.38 -19.05
N GLU A 483 -2.01 38.68 -18.77
CA GLU A 483 -0.85 39.27 -18.09
C GLU A 483 0.13 39.94 -19.05
N CYS A 484 0.55 39.24 -20.12
CA CYS A 484 1.61 39.74 -21.00
C CYS A 484 1.13 40.14 -22.40
N GLN A 485 -0.16 40.02 -22.70
CA GLN A 485 -0.77 40.28 -24.02
C GLN A 485 -0.22 39.43 -25.18
N GLY A 486 0.61 38.41 -24.86
CA GLY A 486 1.17 37.47 -25.82
C GLY A 486 0.11 36.55 -26.45
N LEU A 487 0.37 36.11 -27.68
CA LEU A 487 -0.54 35.25 -28.46
C LEU A 487 -0.30 33.75 -28.24
N ASP A 488 0.82 33.37 -27.61
CA ASP A 488 1.21 31.97 -27.43
C ASP A 488 0.51 31.35 -26.20
N LEU A 489 -0.80 31.15 -26.33
CA LEU A 489 -1.64 30.47 -25.35
C LEU A 489 -1.78 28.99 -25.70
N ARG A 490 -1.50 28.12 -24.74
CA ARG A 490 -1.41 26.67 -24.96
C ARG A 490 -2.22 25.88 -23.94
N MET A 491 -2.55 24.69 -24.38
CA MET A 491 -3.12 23.63 -23.56
C MET A 491 -2.01 22.87 -22.82
N LEU A 492 -2.10 22.78 -21.50
CA LEU A 492 -1.27 21.93 -20.65
C LEU A 492 -2.05 20.67 -20.25
N GLY A 493 -1.44 19.50 -20.45
CA GLY A 493 -2.05 18.18 -20.17
C GLY A 493 -1.68 17.08 -21.17
N GLN A 494 -0.40 16.94 -21.52
CA GLN A 494 0.06 15.83 -22.38
C GLN A 494 0.10 14.52 -21.56
N GLY A 495 -0.73 13.55 -21.90
CA GLY A 495 -0.66 12.19 -21.35
C GLY A 495 0.54 11.41 -21.88
N THR A 496 0.91 10.32 -21.20
CA THR A 496 2.04 9.45 -21.59
C THR A 496 1.88 8.85 -22.99
N GLU A 497 0.65 8.58 -23.43
CA GLU A 497 0.33 8.03 -24.77
C GLU A 497 0.62 9.04 -25.88
N ARG A 498 0.12 10.26 -25.74
CA ARG A 498 0.36 11.34 -26.71
C ARG A 498 1.84 11.69 -26.82
N LEU A 499 2.55 11.68 -25.69
CA LEU A 499 3.98 11.90 -25.68
C LEU A 499 4.73 10.78 -26.44
N GLU A 500 4.35 9.52 -26.27
CA GLU A 500 4.94 8.41 -27.03
C GLU A 500 4.76 8.61 -28.54
N ASP A 501 3.54 8.92 -28.99
CA ASP A 501 3.24 9.16 -30.40
C ASP A 501 4.01 10.36 -30.98
N GLU A 502 4.15 11.44 -30.20
CA GLU A 502 4.90 12.63 -30.60
C GLU A 502 6.44 12.43 -30.57
N LEU A 503 6.94 11.45 -29.79
CA LEU A 503 8.37 11.12 -29.70
C LEU A 503 8.85 10.17 -30.80
N ARG A 504 8.00 9.26 -31.30
CA ARG A 504 8.37 8.32 -32.37
C ARG A 504 8.94 9.02 -33.62
N PRO A 505 8.36 10.13 -34.13
CA PRO A 505 8.95 10.87 -35.25
C PRO A 505 10.27 11.59 -34.89
N LEU A 506 10.49 11.93 -33.62
CA LEU A 506 11.68 12.66 -33.17
C LEU A 506 12.90 11.76 -32.98
N PHE A 507 12.69 10.47 -32.66
CA PHE A 507 13.72 9.48 -32.42
C PHE A 507 13.44 8.18 -33.20
N PRO A 508 13.56 8.19 -34.53
CA PRO A 508 13.25 7.02 -35.36
C PRO A 508 14.19 5.85 -35.05
N GLY A 509 13.64 4.64 -34.94
CA GLY A 509 14.40 3.42 -34.66
C GLY A 509 14.83 3.24 -33.20
N VAL A 510 14.46 4.17 -32.31
CA VAL A 510 14.75 4.06 -30.87
C VAL A 510 13.67 3.23 -30.18
N THR A 511 14.09 2.28 -29.35
CA THR A 511 13.15 1.41 -28.62
C THR A 511 12.63 2.14 -27.39
N MET A 512 11.31 2.29 -27.29
CA MET A 512 10.65 3.04 -26.22
C MET A 512 9.65 2.14 -25.49
N ALA A 513 9.51 2.32 -24.17
CA ALA A 513 8.46 1.66 -23.41
C ALA A 513 7.77 2.61 -22.46
N ARG A 514 6.43 2.50 -22.42
CA ARG A 514 5.59 3.16 -21.42
C ARG A 514 5.45 2.26 -20.20
N ILE A 515 5.75 2.80 -19.03
CA ILE A 515 5.62 2.13 -17.74
C ILE A 515 4.62 2.91 -16.88
N ASP A 516 3.36 2.50 -16.98
CA ASP A 516 2.26 2.94 -16.14
C ASP A 516 1.30 1.77 -15.84
N ARG A 517 0.31 1.94 -14.96
CA ARG A 517 -0.57 0.82 -14.53
C ARG A 517 -1.47 0.31 -15.64
N ASP A 518 -1.69 1.07 -16.73
CA ASP A 518 -2.58 0.65 -17.81
C ASP A 518 -1.83 -0.22 -18.83
N SER A 519 -0.58 0.13 -19.13
CA SER A 519 0.38 -0.68 -19.90
C SER A 519 0.90 -1.92 -19.17
N THR A 520 0.61 -2.07 -17.87
CA THR A 520 1.15 -3.15 -17.03
C THR A 520 0.07 -4.00 -16.34
N ARG A 521 -1.19 -3.94 -16.82
CA ARG A 521 -2.33 -4.65 -16.22
C ARG A 521 -2.21 -6.17 -16.33
N ARG A 522 -1.49 -6.70 -17.33
CA ARG A 522 -1.37 -8.15 -17.52
C ARG A 522 -0.34 -8.72 -16.53
N LYS A 523 -0.66 -9.87 -15.94
CA LYS A 523 0.22 -10.55 -14.99
C LYS A 523 1.56 -10.87 -15.67
N GLY A 524 2.66 -10.36 -15.12
CA GLY A 524 4.03 -10.58 -15.62
C GLY A 524 4.53 -9.57 -16.64
N GLU A 525 3.67 -8.70 -17.19
CA GLU A 525 4.05 -7.68 -18.18
C GLU A 525 4.99 -6.62 -17.58
N LEU A 526 4.68 -6.18 -16.35
CA LEU A 526 5.53 -5.26 -15.60
C LEU A 526 6.95 -5.81 -15.39
N ALA A 527 7.06 -7.07 -14.99
CA ALA A 527 8.34 -7.73 -14.76
C ALA A 527 9.15 -7.81 -16.07
N ARG A 528 8.49 -8.18 -17.17
CA ARG A 528 9.12 -8.22 -18.50
C ARG A 528 9.65 -6.85 -18.94
N LEU A 529 8.88 -5.78 -18.77
CA LEU A 529 9.31 -4.42 -19.13
C LEU A 529 10.49 -3.97 -18.28
N PHE A 530 10.49 -4.28 -16.98
CA PHE A 530 11.63 -3.97 -16.12
C PHE A 530 12.87 -4.80 -16.44
N ASP A 531 12.72 -6.09 -16.75
CA ASP A 531 13.85 -6.93 -17.17
C ASP A 531 14.46 -6.43 -18.48
N ALA A 532 13.62 -6.07 -19.46
CA ALA A 532 14.07 -5.46 -20.72
C ALA A 532 14.79 -4.11 -20.48
N ALA A 533 14.26 -3.28 -19.58
CA ALA A 533 14.89 -2.03 -19.18
C ALA A 533 16.24 -2.27 -18.48
N GLN A 534 16.34 -3.26 -17.59
CA GLN A 534 17.60 -3.60 -16.91
C GLN A 534 18.67 -4.14 -17.87
N LYS A 535 18.26 -4.89 -18.90
CA LYS A 535 19.15 -5.40 -19.95
C LYS A 535 19.57 -4.35 -20.98
N GLY A 536 19.01 -3.15 -20.92
CA GLY A 536 19.31 -2.08 -21.89
C GLY A 536 18.58 -2.22 -23.23
N GLU A 537 17.59 -3.11 -23.33
CA GLU A 537 16.80 -3.33 -24.56
C GLU A 537 15.88 -2.14 -24.88
N ILE A 538 15.52 -1.35 -23.85
CA ILE A 538 14.69 -0.15 -23.98
C ILE A 538 15.58 1.08 -23.82
N GLN A 539 15.57 2.00 -24.78
CA GLN A 539 16.40 3.20 -24.74
C GLN A 539 15.68 4.41 -24.13
N ILE A 540 14.35 4.51 -24.31
CA ILE A 540 13.54 5.57 -23.69
C ILE A 540 12.46 4.96 -22.80
N LEU A 541 12.54 5.24 -21.51
CA LEU A 541 11.55 4.86 -20.50
C LEU A 541 10.61 6.04 -20.26
N LEU A 542 9.35 5.89 -20.64
CA LEU A 542 8.30 6.88 -20.43
C LEU A 542 7.42 6.46 -19.27
N GLY A 543 7.18 7.32 -18.30
CA GLY A 543 6.28 6.92 -17.23
C GLY A 543 5.99 7.96 -16.17
N THR A 544 5.19 7.49 -15.22
CA THR A 544 4.72 8.27 -14.08
C THR A 544 5.37 7.75 -12.81
N GLN A 545 4.69 7.90 -11.67
CA GLN A 545 5.16 7.50 -10.34
C GLN A 545 5.69 6.04 -10.24
N MET A 546 5.30 5.14 -11.16
CA MET A 546 5.79 3.76 -11.17
C MET A 546 7.28 3.63 -11.51
N LEU A 547 7.84 4.55 -12.31
CA LEU A 547 9.28 4.55 -12.64
C LEU A 547 10.17 5.04 -11.49
N ALA A 548 9.59 5.77 -10.53
CA ALA A 548 10.33 6.38 -9.43
C ALA A 548 10.64 5.40 -8.28
N LYS A 549 9.89 4.30 -8.16
CA LYS A 549 9.81 3.46 -6.96
C LYS A 549 10.45 2.08 -7.17
N GLY A 550 11.18 1.58 -6.18
CA GLY A 550 11.49 0.14 -6.03
C GLY A 550 12.34 -0.57 -7.11
N HIS A 551 12.72 0.10 -8.20
CA HIS A 551 13.41 -0.50 -9.33
C HIS A 551 14.69 0.26 -9.68
N ASP A 552 15.73 -0.50 -10.03
CA ASP A 552 17.04 0.04 -10.35
C ASP A 552 17.35 -0.14 -11.85
N PHE A 553 17.69 0.94 -12.54
CA PHE A 553 17.90 0.98 -13.99
C PHE A 553 19.35 1.37 -14.30
N PRO A 554 20.27 0.40 -14.46
CA PRO A 554 21.69 0.69 -14.54
C PRO A 554 22.12 1.52 -15.74
N GLY A 555 21.40 1.44 -16.87
CA GLY A 555 21.73 2.21 -18.07
C GLY A 555 21.17 3.63 -18.09
N VAL A 556 20.41 4.08 -17.07
CA VAL A 556 19.80 5.41 -17.06
C VAL A 556 20.81 6.48 -16.65
N THR A 557 21.22 7.29 -17.62
CA THR A 557 22.17 8.40 -17.43
C THR A 557 21.50 9.77 -17.53
N LEU A 558 20.33 9.86 -18.16
CA LEU A 558 19.56 11.10 -18.27
C LEU A 558 18.13 10.91 -17.80
N VAL A 559 17.69 11.83 -16.95
CA VAL A 559 16.31 11.94 -16.48
C VAL A 559 15.74 13.29 -16.90
N GLY A 560 14.64 13.28 -17.64
CA GLY A 560 13.89 14.48 -18.04
C GLY A 560 12.57 14.57 -17.28
N ILE A 561 12.41 15.62 -16.47
CA ILE A 561 11.14 15.94 -15.78
C ILE A 561 10.45 17.03 -16.59
N LEU A 562 9.32 16.69 -17.22
CA LEU A 562 8.75 17.50 -18.30
C LEU A 562 7.79 18.59 -17.84
N ASP A 563 7.07 18.36 -16.74
CA ASP A 563 6.11 19.31 -16.18
C ASP A 563 5.97 19.10 -14.66
N LEU A 564 6.40 20.11 -13.91
CA LEU A 564 6.20 20.21 -12.45
C LEU A 564 5.14 21.25 -12.08
N ASP A 565 4.79 22.14 -13.01
CA ASP A 565 4.03 23.37 -12.74
C ASP A 565 2.66 23.03 -12.17
N GLN A 566 2.04 21.95 -12.67
CA GLN A 566 0.71 21.51 -12.24
C GLN A 566 0.64 21.14 -10.75
N SER A 567 1.70 20.57 -10.19
CA SER A 567 1.67 20.11 -8.81
C SER A 567 2.20 21.12 -7.81
N LEU A 568 2.95 22.13 -8.27
CA LEU A 568 3.29 23.30 -7.46
C LEU A 568 2.07 24.18 -7.16
N TYR A 569 1.07 24.21 -8.07
CA TYR A 569 -0.15 25.01 -7.91
C TYR A 569 -1.44 24.16 -7.85
N ALA A 570 -1.34 22.89 -7.46
CA ALA A 570 -2.51 22.06 -7.29
C ALA A 570 -3.34 22.53 -6.07
N SER A 571 -4.66 22.31 -6.11
CA SER A 571 -5.56 22.64 -5.00
C SER A 571 -5.38 21.73 -3.77
N ASP A 572 -4.60 20.67 -3.89
CA ASP A 572 -4.23 19.79 -2.78
C ASP A 572 -2.93 20.30 -2.14
N PHE A 573 -3.01 20.76 -0.89
CA PHE A 573 -1.87 21.28 -0.13
C PHE A 573 -0.75 20.26 0.06
N ARG A 574 -1.01 18.96 -0.14
CA ARG A 574 0.02 17.90 -0.08
C ARG A 574 0.77 17.72 -1.40
N ALA A 575 0.35 18.39 -2.47
CA ALA A 575 0.96 18.24 -3.79
C ALA A 575 2.41 18.75 -3.88
N PRO A 576 2.81 19.88 -3.25
CA PRO A 576 4.21 20.29 -3.22
C PRO A 576 5.12 19.24 -2.58
N GLU A 577 4.74 18.71 -1.42
CA GLU A 577 5.45 17.63 -0.73
C GLU A 577 5.63 16.39 -1.61
N ARG A 578 4.53 15.87 -2.19
CA ARG A 578 4.59 14.70 -3.07
C ARG A 578 5.47 14.95 -4.29
N THR A 579 5.46 16.18 -4.81
CA THR A 579 6.29 16.56 -5.96
C THR A 579 7.77 16.56 -5.60
N ALA A 580 8.14 17.15 -4.46
CA ALA A 580 9.50 17.14 -3.97
C ALA A 580 10.01 15.71 -3.72
N GLN A 581 9.19 14.85 -3.09
CA GLN A 581 9.52 13.43 -2.88
C GLN A 581 9.79 12.70 -4.20
N LEU A 582 8.87 12.85 -5.17
CA LEU A 582 9.01 12.23 -6.49
C LEU A 582 10.25 12.76 -7.23
N MET A 583 10.54 14.05 -7.15
CA MET A 583 11.72 14.64 -7.78
C MET A 583 13.01 14.05 -7.21
N VAL A 584 13.14 13.95 -5.89
CA VAL A 584 14.33 13.37 -5.24
C VAL A 584 14.47 11.89 -5.60
N GLN A 585 13.37 11.13 -5.61
CA GLN A 585 13.38 9.72 -6.03
C GLN A 585 13.81 9.55 -7.49
N VAL A 586 13.22 10.33 -8.40
CA VAL A 586 13.47 10.28 -9.85
C VAL A 586 14.89 10.76 -10.16
N ALA A 587 15.37 11.83 -9.53
CA ALA A 587 16.75 12.27 -9.62
C ALA A 587 17.72 11.19 -9.13
N GLY A 588 17.37 10.48 -8.06
CA GLY A 588 18.14 9.36 -7.53
C GLY A 588 18.32 8.18 -8.50
N ARG A 589 17.54 8.11 -9.59
CA ARG A 589 17.66 7.08 -10.64
C ARG A 589 18.70 7.40 -11.71
N ALA A 590 19.20 8.64 -11.76
CA ALA A 590 20.20 9.03 -12.76
C ALA A 590 21.62 8.73 -12.28
N GLY A 591 22.35 7.94 -13.08
CA GLY A 591 23.80 7.74 -12.94
C GLY A 591 24.24 6.68 -11.92
N ARG A 592 25.49 6.24 -12.08
CA ARG A 592 26.21 5.31 -11.19
C ARG A 592 27.68 5.72 -11.02
N ALA A 593 28.44 4.96 -10.23
CA ALA A 593 29.87 5.19 -10.00
C ALA A 593 30.67 5.38 -11.30
N ASP A 594 30.34 4.62 -12.35
CA ASP A 594 31.10 4.61 -13.60
C ASP A 594 30.57 5.61 -14.64
N ARG A 595 29.34 6.13 -14.48
CA ARG A 595 28.69 7.05 -15.42
C ARG A 595 27.90 8.13 -14.68
N PRO A 596 28.34 9.40 -14.71
CA PRO A 596 27.65 10.48 -14.01
C PRO A 596 26.26 10.72 -14.63
N GLY A 597 25.24 10.80 -13.78
CA GLY A 597 23.88 11.08 -14.21
C GLY A 597 23.61 12.57 -14.41
N ARG A 598 22.65 12.89 -15.29
CA ARG A 598 22.11 14.23 -15.50
C ARG A 598 20.60 14.22 -15.29
N VAL A 599 20.09 15.25 -14.62
CA VAL A 599 18.66 15.49 -14.45
C VAL A 599 18.32 16.84 -15.07
N VAL A 600 17.38 16.87 -16.00
CA VAL A 600 16.88 18.11 -16.62
C VAL A 600 15.45 18.32 -16.17
N ILE A 601 15.20 19.43 -15.49
CA ILE A 601 13.88 19.81 -15.00
C ILE A 601 13.37 20.95 -15.86
N GLN A 602 12.19 20.78 -16.46
CA GLN A 602 11.51 21.82 -17.20
C GLN A 602 10.38 22.42 -16.36
N THR A 603 10.37 23.74 -16.19
CA THR A 603 9.33 24.46 -15.46
C THR A 603 9.13 25.87 -16.03
N ARG A 604 7.92 26.41 -15.91
CA ARG A 604 7.63 27.82 -16.18
C ARG A 604 7.89 28.73 -14.99
N HIS A 605 8.16 28.15 -13.82
CA HIS A 605 8.33 28.87 -12.56
C HIS A 605 9.67 28.49 -11.91
N PRO A 606 10.81 28.72 -12.60
CA PRO A 606 12.11 28.39 -12.04
C PRO A 606 12.38 29.15 -10.74
N GLU A 607 11.83 30.36 -10.57
CA GLU A 607 11.96 31.19 -9.38
C GLU A 607 11.14 30.73 -8.15
N HIS A 608 10.36 29.66 -8.24
CA HIS A 608 9.47 29.24 -7.14
C HIS A 608 10.27 28.92 -5.85
N PRO A 609 9.94 29.50 -4.67
CA PRO A 609 10.73 29.35 -3.45
C PRO A 609 10.95 27.89 -3.01
N LEU A 610 9.89 27.08 -2.95
CA LEU A 610 9.99 25.65 -2.61
C LEU A 610 10.91 24.87 -3.57
N LEU A 611 10.89 25.20 -4.87
CA LEU A 611 11.72 24.55 -5.87
C LEU A 611 13.20 24.95 -5.73
N GLN A 612 13.46 26.23 -5.48
CA GLN A 612 14.81 26.73 -5.21
C GLN A 612 15.39 26.12 -3.94
N SER A 613 14.62 26.08 -2.85
CA SER A 613 15.05 25.44 -1.59
C SER A 613 15.36 23.95 -1.80
N LEU A 614 14.53 23.21 -2.54
CA LEU A 614 14.79 21.80 -2.84
C LEU A 614 16.09 21.59 -3.61
N LEU A 615 16.43 22.48 -4.56
CA LEU A 615 17.63 22.38 -5.39
C LEU A 615 18.91 22.83 -4.67
N GLN A 616 18.80 23.82 -3.78
CA GLN A 616 19.95 24.43 -3.09
C GLN A 616 20.25 23.74 -1.75
N GLU A 617 19.22 23.43 -0.96
CA GLU A 617 19.32 22.90 0.40
C GLU A 617 18.88 21.43 0.51
N GLY A 618 18.41 20.84 -0.60
CA GLY A 618 17.90 19.49 -0.64
C GLY A 618 16.52 19.35 0.02
N TYR A 619 16.10 18.10 0.25
CA TYR A 619 14.78 17.80 0.81
C TYR A 619 14.58 18.37 2.23
N GLY A 620 15.66 18.44 3.02
CA GLY A 620 15.61 18.96 4.40
C GLY A 620 15.23 20.44 4.46
N GLY A 621 15.82 21.27 3.59
CA GLY A 621 15.49 22.70 3.47
C GLY A 621 14.06 22.90 2.98
N PHE A 622 13.69 22.21 1.89
CA PHE A 622 12.31 22.19 1.38
C PHE A 622 11.29 21.85 2.48
N ALA A 623 11.55 20.77 3.23
CA ALA A 623 10.64 20.32 4.29
C ALA A 623 10.53 21.31 5.44
N ALA A 624 11.60 22.06 5.76
CA ALA A 624 11.54 23.10 6.78
C ALA A 624 10.68 24.29 6.35
N LEU A 625 10.81 24.72 5.09
CA LEU A 625 10.00 25.80 4.51
C LEU A 625 8.52 25.41 4.44
N GLU A 626 8.21 24.25 3.87
CA GLU A 626 6.84 23.74 3.76
C GLU A 626 6.18 23.53 5.14
N LEU A 627 6.91 23.02 6.15
CA LEU A 627 6.38 22.93 7.51
C LEU A 627 6.06 24.30 8.12
N THR A 628 6.79 25.34 7.76
CA THR A 628 6.52 26.71 8.21
C THR A 628 5.22 27.24 7.59
N GLU A 629 5.05 27.04 6.28
CA GLU A 629 3.83 27.42 5.56
C GLU A 629 2.59 26.67 6.10
N ARG A 630 2.71 25.35 6.30
CA ARG A 630 1.60 24.55 6.87
C ARG A 630 1.24 24.94 8.28
N ARG A 631 2.21 25.36 9.10
CA ARG A 631 1.92 25.87 10.45
C ARG A 631 1.12 27.15 10.40
N ALA A 632 1.50 28.09 9.53
CA ALA A 632 0.81 29.36 9.36
C ALA A 632 -0.62 29.17 8.81
N ALA A 633 -0.83 28.17 7.95
CA ALA A 633 -2.13 27.83 7.39
C ALA A 633 -2.97 26.88 8.25
N GLU A 634 -2.48 26.50 9.44
CA GLU A 634 -3.11 25.50 10.32
C GLU A 634 -3.41 24.16 9.61
N LEU A 635 -2.48 23.68 8.78
CA LEU A 635 -2.59 22.43 8.04
C LEU A 635 -1.81 21.29 8.70
N PRO A 636 -2.13 20.02 8.41
CA PRO A 636 -1.35 18.87 8.89
C PRO A 636 0.15 19.00 8.57
N PRO A 637 1.04 18.75 9.54
CA PRO A 637 0.81 18.02 10.79
C PRO A 637 0.35 18.86 12.00
N PHE A 638 0.14 20.17 11.85
CA PHE A 638 -0.22 21.07 12.97
C PHE A 638 -1.72 21.10 13.27
N ALA A 639 -2.54 20.63 12.32
CA ALA A 639 -3.95 20.34 12.54
C ALA A 639 -4.28 18.92 12.08
N HIS A 640 -5.50 18.49 12.42
CA HIS A 640 -6.06 17.19 12.14
C HIS A 640 -7.32 17.35 11.32
N LEU A 641 -7.42 16.54 10.28
CA LEU A 641 -8.48 16.66 9.28
C LEU A 641 -9.32 15.37 9.25
N ALA A 642 -10.61 15.53 9.01
CA ALA A 642 -11.49 14.46 8.58
C ALA A 642 -12.37 14.94 7.43
N LEU A 643 -12.50 14.14 6.39
CA LEU A 643 -13.20 14.51 5.16
C LEU A 643 -14.42 13.61 4.97
N ALA A 644 -15.60 14.19 5.14
CA ALA A 644 -16.84 13.52 4.78
C ALA A 644 -17.12 13.74 3.29
N ARG A 645 -17.40 12.65 2.58
CA ARG A 645 -17.70 12.65 1.15
C ARG A 645 -19.06 12.02 0.92
N ALA A 646 -19.86 12.63 0.05
CA ALA A 646 -21.12 12.07 -0.40
C ALA A 646 -21.15 12.02 -1.93
N ASP A 647 -21.74 10.97 -2.47
CA ASP A 647 -21.96 10.83 -3.91
C ASP A 647 -23.35 10.26 -4.24
N ALA A 648 -23.96 10.81 -5.30
CA ALA A 648 -25.31 10.45 -5.75
C ALA A 648 -25.42 10.56 -7.28
N PRO A 649 -26.45 9.96 -7.93
CA PRO A 649 -26.68 10.13 -9.36
C PRO A 649 -26.93 11.59 -9.77
N GLU A 650 -27.57 12.35 -8.88
CA GLU A 650 -27.85 13.78 -9.02
C GLU A 650 -27.07 14.57 -7.96
N GLU A 651 -26.89 15.87 -8.20
CA GLU A 651 -26.11 16.74 -7.33
C GLU A 651 -26.78 17.05 -5.99
N ALA A 652 -28.06 17.46 -6.04
CA ALA A 652 -28.78 17.95 -4.87
C ALA A 652 -28.78 16.94 -3.69
N PRO A 653 -29.04 15.63 -3.89
CA PRO A 653 -29.01 14.68 -2.77
C PRO A 653 -27.67 14.58 -2.04
N ALA A 654 -26.54 14.74 -2.73
CA ALA A 654 -25.22 14.68 -2.10
C ALA A 654 -24.91 15.94 -1.28
N LEU A 655 -25.25 17.12 -1.80
CA LEU A 655 -25.09 18.39 -1.08
C LEU A 655 -26.06 18.50 0.10
N ASP A 656 -27.33 18.16 -0.09
CA ASP A 656 -28.35 18.21 0.96
C ASP A 656 -27.99 17.32 2.15
N PHE A 657 -27.49 16.12 1.89
CA PHE A 657 -27.00 15.23 2.94
C PHE A 657 -25.86 15.86 3.74
N LEU A 658 -24.89 16.49 3.06
CA LEU A 658 -23.77 17.12 3.76
C LEU A 658 -24.14 18.45 4.45
N ARG A 659 -25.20 19.14 4.01
CA ARG A 659 -25.77 20.28 4.75
C ARG A 659 -26.38 19.81 6.07
N GLN A 660 -27.21 18.76 6.05
CA GLN A 660 -27.73 18.13 7.27
C GLN A 660 -26.59 17.62 8.17
N ALA A 661 -25.54 17.05 7.55
CA ALA A 661 -24.35 16.62 8.28
C ALA A 661 -23.66 17.79 8.99
N ARG A 662 -23.54 18.95 8.33
CA ARG A 662 -22.98 20.16 8.93
C ARG A 662 -23.87 20.68 10.07
N GLU A 663 -25.18 20.78 9.88
CA GLU A 663 -26.13 21.21 10.92
C GLU A 663 -26.05 20.34 12.18
N LEU A 664 -25.97 19.01 12.01
CA LEU A 664 -25.74 18.09 13.12
C LEU A 664 -24.41 18.35 13.83
N GLY A 665 -23.36 18.69 13.08
CA GLY A 665 -22.06 19.03 13.64
C GLY A 665 -22.07 20.36 14.40
N GLU A 666 -22.73 21.38 13.87
CA GLU A 666 -22.91 22.68 14.53
C GLU A 666 -23.75 22.54 15.81
N ALA A 667 -24.76 21.68 15.81
CA ALA A 667 -25.59 21.40 16.99
C ALA A 667 -24.82 20.73 18.15
N LEU A 668 -23.69 20.08 17.90
CA LEU A 668 -22.82 19.56 18.95
C LEU A 668 -22.08 20.68 19.72
N GLY A 669 -22.05 21.90 19.19
CA GLY A 669 -21.59 23.09 19.90
C GLY A 669 -20.10 23.14 20.26
N GLU A 670 -19.23 22.47 19.48
CA GLU A 670 -17.78 22.48 19.74
C GLU A 670 -17.05 23.47 18.80
N PRO A 671 -16.71 24.69 19.27
CA PRO A 671 -16.14 25.75 18.43
C PRO A 671 -14.72 25.47 17.95
N ARG A 672 -13.98 24.54 18.58
CA ARG A 672 -12.62 24.17 18.15
C ARG A 672 -12.60 23.16 17.01
N VAL A 673 -13.76 22.71 16.55
CA VAL A 673 -13.91 21.88 15.35
C VAL A 673 -14.54 22.73 14.25
N GLN A 674 -13.73 23.10 13.26
CA GLN A 674 -14.19 23.88 12.12
C GLN A 674 -14.84 22.95 11.08
N LEU A 675 -15.98 23.37 10.55
CA LEU A 675 -16.73 22.68 9.49
C LEU A 675 -16.70 23.52 8.21
N LEU A 676 -15.89 23.10 7.24
CA LEU A 676 -15.63 23.83 5.99
C LEU A 676 -16.38 23.16 4.82
N GLY A 677 -17.31 23.90 4.23
CA GLY A 677 -18.24 23.42 3.20
C GLY A 677 -19.69 23.31 3.71
N PRO A 678 -20.54 22.45 3.12
CA PRO A 678 -20.23 21.52 2.04
C PRO A 678 -19.97 22.22 0.69
N VAL A 679 -19.08 21.65 -0.11
CA VAL A 679 -18.78 22.10 -1.47
C VAL A 679 -18.81 20.91 -2.44
N PRO A 680 -19.07 21.13 -3.74
CA PRO A 680 -18.79 20.12 -4.75
C PRO A 680 -17.34 19.61 -4.64
N ALA A 681 -17.14 18.30 -4.79
CA ALA A 681 -15.78 17.75 -4.79
C ALA A 681 -15.01 18.29 -6.00
N PRO A 682 -13.68 18.49 -5.93
CA PRO A 682 -12.88 19.08 -7.02
C PRO A 682 -13.06 18.39 -8.37
N MET A 683 -13.34 17.08 -8.38
CA MET A 683 -13.91 16.37 -9.54
C MET A 683 -15.37 16.01 -9.26
N GLN A 684 -16.26 16.93 -9.62
CA GLN A 684 -17.69 16.88 -9.29
C GLN A 684 -18.40 15.67 -9.91
N ARG A 685 -18.09 15.30 -11.17
CA ARG A 685 -18.66 14.13 -11.86
C ARG A 685 -17.64 13.02 -12.06
N ARG A 686 -17.92 11.82 -11.56
CA ARG A 686 -17.09 10.62 -11.79
C ARG A 686 -17.99 9.40 -12.00
N ALA A 687 -17.77 8.68 -13.11
CA ALA A 687 -18.55 7.48 -13.44
C ALA A 687 -20.08 7.70 -13.37
N GLY A 688 -20.56 8.85 -13.86
CA GLY A 688 -21.98 9.19 -13.89
C GLY A 688 -22.58 9.63 -12.55
N ARG A 689 -21.77 9.92 -11.53
CA ARG A 689 -22.23 10.33 -10.19
C ARG A 689 -21.66 11.68 -9.80
N HIS A 690 -22.46 12.49 -9.14
CA HIS A 690 -22.10 13.77 -8.55
C HIS A 690 -21.53 13.58 -7.15
N ARG A 691 -20.43 14.26 -6.83
CA ARG A 691 -19.70 14.14 -5.57
C ARG A 691 -19.61 15.49 -4.86
N ALA A 692 -19.81 15.49 -3.56
CA ALA A 692 -19.67 16.63 -2.66
C ALA A 692 -18.83 16.25 -1.44
N GLN A 693 -18.29 17.25 -0.74
CA GLN A 693 -17.44 17.05 0.42
C GLN A 693 -17.64 18.12 1.50
N LEU A 694 -17.41 17.72 2.75
CA LEU A 694 -17.40 18.54 3.95
C LEU A 694 -16.12 18.21 4.72
N LEU A 695 -15.28 19.22 4.95
CA LEU A 695 -14.01 19.08 5.66
C LEU A 695 -14.19 19.49 7.13
N LEU A 696 -13.70 18.66 8.04
CA LEU A 696 -13.64 18.91 9.46
C LEU A 696 -12.17 19.12 9.85
N GLN A 697 -11.89 20.15 10.64
CA GLN A 697 -10.55 20.53 11.03
C GLN A 697 -10.48 20.89 12.51
N SER A 698 -9.44 20.42 13.21
CA SER A 698 -9.12 20.85 14.58
C SER A 698 -7.63 20.69 14.88
N GLN A 699 -7.08 21.53 15.75
CA GLN A 699 -5.71 21.40 16.26
C GLN A 699 -5.59 20.34 17.37
N ASP A 700 -6.72 19.86 17.92
CA ASP A 700 -6.76 18.86 18.99
C ASP A 700 -7.30 17.52 18.46
N ARG A 701 -6.41 16.53 18.30
CA ARG A 701 -6.76 15.19 17.78
C ARG A 701 -7.74 14.44 18.71
N PRO A 702 -7.48 14.30 20.03
CA PRO A 702 -8.45 13.71 20.95
C PRO A 702 -9.85 14.34 20.89
N LEU A 703 -9.91 15.67 20.79
CA LEU A 703 -11.18 16.38 20.65
C LEU A 703 -11.88 16.01 19.34
N LEU A 704 -11.17 16.12 18.21
CA LEU A 704 -11.72 15.77 16.89
C LEU A 704 -12.25 14.33 16.88
N GLN A 705 -11.51 13.38 17.48
CA GLN A 705 -11.94 11.98 17.55
C GLN A 705 -13.25 11.81 18.35
N ARG A 706 -13.38 12.46 19.52
CA ARG A 706 -14.62 12.42 20.30
C ARG A 706 -15.79 13.06 19.56
N PHE A 707 -15.56 14.20 18.90
CA PHE A 707 -16.54 14.86 18.04
C PHE A 707 -17.01 13.91 16.93
N LEU A 708 -16.07 13.31 16.20
CA LEU A 708 -16.38 12.39 15.09
C LEU A 708 -17.17 11.16 15.55
N GLN A 709 -16.91 10.61 16.74
CA GLN A 709 -17.68 9.49 17.27
C GLN A 709 -19.15 9.84 17.46
N GLN A 710 -19.43 10.97 18.11
CA GLN A 710 -20.81 11.45 18.34
C GLN A 710 -21.48 11.81 17.01
N TRP A 711 -20.77 12.57 16.17
CA TRP A 711 -21.26 13.05 14.88
C TRP A 711 -21.57 11.91 13.92
N THR A 712 -20.67 10.94 13.76
CA THR A 712 -20.86 9.80 12.86
C THR A 712 -22.00 8.89 13.32
N SER A 713 -22.24 8.78 14.63
CA SER A 713 -23.41 8.10 15.17
C SER A 713 -24.71 8.76 14.71
N ALA A 714 -24.82 10.08 14.86
CA ALA A 714 -25.98 10.85 14.38
C ALA A 714 -26.15 10.77 12.85
N LEU A 715 -25.06 10.86 12.08
CA LEU A 715 -25.10 10.74 10.62
C LEU A 715 -25.66 9.41 10.13
N ARG A 716 -25.38 8.31 10.84
CA ARG A 716 -25.88 6.98 10.48
C ARG A 716 -27.40 6.87 10.63
N GLN A 717 -28.02 7.71 11.46
CA GLN A 717 -29.46 7.76 11.70
C GLN A 717 -30.21 8.60 10.65
N LEU A 718 -29.52 9.42 9.86
CA LEU A 718 -30.17 10.22 8.81
C LEU A 718 -30.80 9.34 7.72
N PRO A 719 -32.00 9.70 7.23
CA PRO A 719 -32.67 8.96 6.18
C PRO A 719 -31.85 9.00 4.88
N ARG A 720 -31.57 7.83 4.31
CA ARG A 720 -30.78 7.71 3.09
C ARG A 720 -31.70 7.72 1.87
N ARG A 721 -31.57 8.75 1.02
CA ARG A 721 -32.19 8.73 -0.31
C ARG A 721 -31.61 7.59 -1.16
N ARG A 722 -32.44 6.97 -1.99
CA ARG A 722 -32.02 5.86 -2.86
C ARG A 722 -30.85 6.31 -3.75
N GLY A 723 -29.77 5.53 -3.73
CA GLY A 723 -28.60 5.79 -4.56
C GLY A 723 -27.60 6.81 -3.99
N LEU A 724 -27.84 7.40 -2.81
CA LEU A 724 -26.83 8.17 -2.07
C LEU A 724 -25.83 7.23 -1.40
N ARG A 725 -24.54 7.56 -1.52
CA ARG A 725 -23.44 6.93 -0.78
C ARG A 725 -22.69 8.01 -0.03
N TRP A 726 -22.21 7.71 1.16
CA TRP A 726 -21.36 8.61 1.90
C TRP A 726 -20.25 7.83 2.59
N SER A 727 -19.20 8.54 2.97
CA SER A 727 -18.08 7.94 3.65
C SER A 727 -17.28 9.02 4.39
N LEU A 728 -16.57 8.60 5.44
CA LEU A 728 -15.67 9.46 6.21
C LEU A 728 -14.22 9.02 5.98
N ASP A 729 -13.31 9.96 5.77
CA ASP A 729 -11.87 9.71 5.68
C ASP A 729 -11.14 10.52 6.76
N VAL A 730 -10.66 9.83 7.79
CA VAL A 730 -9.85 10.43 8.86
C VAL A 730 -8.39 10.48 8.40
N ASP A 731 -7.74 11.63 8.64
CA ASP A 731 -6.40 11.94 8.15
C ASP A 731 -6.26 11.74 6.62
N PRO A 732 -7.08 12.44 5.80
CA PRO A 732 -7.08 12.27 4.35
C PRO A 732 -5.70 12.59 3.75
N GLN A 733 -5.27 11.71 2.84
CA GLN A 733 -4.03 11.88 2.04
C GLN A 733 -4.31 12.44 0.65
N ASP A 734 -5.59 12.49 0.26
CA ASP A 734 -6.08 13.07 -0.99
C ASP A 734 -7.32 13.93 -0.70
N MET A 735 -7.33 15.15 -1.23
CA MET A 735 -8.41 16.13 -1.07
C MET A 735 -9.39 16.14 -2.27
N LEU A 736 -9.21 15.25 -3.27
CA LEU A 736 -9.95 15.18 -4.55
C LEU A 736 -11.06 14.11 -4.64
#